data_AF-A0A7A6S8C3-F1
#
_entry.id   AF-A0A7A6S8C3-F1
#
_cell.length_a   1.000
_cell.length_b   1.000
_cell.length_c   1.000
_cell.angle_alpha   90.00
_cell.angle_beta   90.00
_cell.angle_gamma   90.00
#
_symmetry.space_group_name_H-M   'P 1'
#
loop_
_entity.id
_entity.type
_entity.pdbx_description
1 polymer ?
#
loop_
_entity_poly.entity_id
_entity_poly.type
_entity_poly.pdbx_seq_one_letter_code
_entity_poly.pdbx_strand_id
1 'polypeptide(L)'
;HREAAGEFSGEITGVTDGAGRHFRLVLTTQALRAEEVRQQAISGGTEPSAFPDTLPGYTEYGRDNGIRLSAVWLTHDPEYPENLPAAPLVRYGWTPRGELAVVYDRSNTQVRSFTYDDKYRGRMVAHRHTGRPEIRYRYDSDGRVTEQLNPAGLSYTYCYEQNRITITDSLNRREVLHTQGEGGLKRVVKKEHADGSVTQSQFDAVGRLKTQTDAAGRTTEYSPDVVTGLITRITTPDGRASAFYYNHHSQLTSATGPDGLEIRREYDESGRLIQETAPDGDITRYRYDNPHSDFPCATEDATGSRKTMTWSRYGQLLSFTDCSGYQTRYDHDRFGQMTAVHREEGLSQCRAYDSRGQLIAVKDTQGHETRYEYNIAGDLTAVIAPDGSRNGTQYDAWGKAIRTTQGGLTRSMEYDAAGRVIRLTNENGSHTTFRYDVLDRLIQETGFDGRTQRYHHDLTGKLIRSEDEGLVTHWHYDEADRITQRTVNGETAEQWRYDERGWLTQISHLSEGHRVTVHYGYDEKGRLTGERQTVHHPQTEALLWQHETRHAYNAQGLANRCIPDNLPAVEWLTYGSGYLAGMKLGDTPLVEYTRDRLHRETLRSFGRYELTTAYTPAGQLQSQHLNSLQYDRDYTWNDNGELIRISSPRQTRSYSYSDSGRLTGVHTTAANLDIRIPYATDPAGNRLPDPELHPDSTLSMWPDNRIARDAHYLYRYDRHGRLTEKTDLIPEGVIRTDDERTHRYHYDSRHRLVHYTRTQYAEPLVESRYLYDPLGRRVAKRVWRRERDLTGWMSLSRKPEVTWYGWDGDRLTTIQNDRTRIQTVYQPGSFTPLIRVETATGEQAKTQRRSLADALQQSGGEDGGSVVFPPVLVQMLDRLESEILTDRVSEESRRWLASCGLTVAQ
;
A
#
# COMPACT_ATOMS: atom_id res chain seq x y z
N HIS A 1 -46.01 4.06 7.97
CA HIS A 1 -47.42 4.31 7.67
C HIS A 1 -48.02 3.09 6.97
N ARG A 2 -49.10 2.53 7.51
CA ARG A 2 -49.87 1.47 6.84
C ARG A 2 -51.17 2.05 6.32
N GLU A 3 -51.60 1.64 5.13
CA GLU A 3 -52.88 2.10 4.59
C GLU A 3 -54.04 1.53 5.42
N ALA A 4 -54.99 2.38 5.81
CA ALA A 4 -56.07 1.99 6.74
C ALA A 4 -57.27 1.34 6.02
N ALA A 5 -57.57 1.77 4.79
CA ALA A 5 -58.69 1.30 3.99
C ALA A 5 -58.36 1.45 2.49
N GLY A 6 -58.96 0.62 1.64
CA GLY A 6 -58.68 0.58 0.20
C GLY A 6 -57.97 -0.71 -0.22
N GLU A 7 -57.51 -0.75 -1.47
CA GLU A 7 -56.94 -1.96 -2.09
C GLU A 7 -55.59 -2.39 -1.48
N PHE A 8 -54.86 -1.51 -0.77
CA PHE A 8 -53.62 -1.84 -0.06
C PHE A 8 -53.79 -1.78 1.46
N SER A 9 -55.01 -1.94 1.98
CA SER A 9 -55.28 -1.94 3.43
C SER A 9 -54.35 -2.90 4.19
N GLY A 10 -53.67 -2.39 5.21
CA GLY A 10 -52.67 -3.10 6.00
C GLY A 10 -51.24 -3.04 5.46
N GLU A 11 -51.02 -2.63 4.22
CA GLU A 11 -49.69 -2.55 3.60
C GLU A 11 -48.93 -1.27 3.95
N ILE A 12 -47.60 -1.33 3.94
CA ILE A 12 -46.74 -0.18 4.20
C ILE A 12 -46.69 0.72 2.96
N THR A 13 -47.35 1.87 3.02
CA THR A 13 -47.39 2.87 1.92
C THR A 13 -46.49 4.07 2.19
N GLY A 14 -45.89 4.14 3.37
CA GLY A 14 -44.86 5.13 3.66
C GLY A 14 -43.98 4.75 4.83
N VAL A 15 -42.74 5.22 4.79
CA VAL A 15 -41.72 4.94 5.80
C VAL A 15 -41.11 6.26 6.23
N THR A 16 -40.87 6.40 7.53
CA THR A 16 -40.06 7.50 8.07
C THR A 16 -38.76 6.89 8.56
N ASP A 17 -37.63 7.42 8.09
CA ASP A 17 -36.33 6.97 8.59
C ASP A 17 -35.97 7.60 9.94
N GLY A 18 -34.87 7.15 10.55
CA GLY A 18 -34.39 7.67 11.84
C GLY A 18 -34.03 9.16 11.82
N ALA A 19 -33.90 9.76 10.63
CA ALA A 19 -33.61 11.18 10.45
C ALA A 19 -34.87 12.01 10.16
N GLY A 20 -36.06 11.39 10.13
CA GLY A 20 -37.33 12.08 9.93
C GLY A 20 -37.71 12.33 8.47
N ARG A 21 -37.00 11.75 7.49
CA ARG A 21 -37.40 11.83 6.08
C ARG A 21 -38.60 10.93 5.84
N HIS A 22 -39.62 11.43 5.12
CA HIS A 22 -40.79 10.64 4.77
C HIS A 22 -40.69 10.16 3.34
N PHE A 23 -40.75 8.85 3.19
CA PHE A 23 -40.78 8.17 1.90
C PHE A 23 -42.18 7.66 1.63
N ARG A 24 -42.74 8.02 0.47
CA ARG A 24 -43.96 7.41 -0.05
C ARG A 24 -43.60 6.23 -0.92
N LEU A 25 -44.17 5.07 -0.59
CA LEU A 25 -44.05 3.84 -1.34
C LEU A 25 -45.26 3.71 -2.26
N VAL A 26 -45.04 3.78 -3.57
CA VAL A 26 -46.10 3.58 -4.56
C VAL A 26 -46.23 2.09 -4.81
N LEU A 27 -47.40 1.55 -4.49
CA LEU A 27 -47.70 0.13 -4.64
C LEU A 27 -48.59 -0.12 -5.87
N THR A 28 -48.58 -1.35 -6.38
CA THR A 28 -49.45 -1.82 -7.46
C THR A 28 -49.99 -3.21 -7.13
N THR A 29 -51.27 -3.47 -7.41
CA THR A 29 -51.93 -4.77 -7.21
C THR A 29 -51.81 -5.64 -8.47
N GLN A 30 -52.08 -6.93 -8.32
CA GLN A 30 -52.12 -7.83 -9.47
C GLN A 30 -53.22 -7.47 -10.48
N ALA A 31 -54.42 -7.13 -9.99
CA ALA A 31 -55.54 -6.73 -10.84
C ALA A 31 -55.21 -5.49 -11.67
N LEU A 32 -54.59 -4.47 -11.06
CA LEU A 32 -54.16 -3.25 -11.76
C LEU A 32 -53.15 -3.57 -12.88
N ARG A 33 -52.16 -4.41 -12.61
CA ARG A 33 -51.18 -4.82 -13.64
C ARG A 33 -51.82 -5.63 -14.76
N ALA A 34 -52.75 -6.53 -14.44
CA ALA A 34 -53.46 -7.32 -15.43
C ALA A 34 -54.31 -6.42 -16.35
N GLU A 35 -54.98 -5.41 -15.78
CA GLU A 35 -55.78 -4.45 -16.52
C GLU A 35 -54.94 -3.54 -17.42
N GLU A 36 -53.82 -3.00 -16.92
CA GLU A 36 -52.89 -2.20 -17.72
C GLU A 36 -52.43 -2.93 -18.98
N VAL A 37 -52.15 -4.23 -18.87
CA VAL A 37 -51.73 -5.07 -19.99
C VAL A 37 -52.88 -5.32 -20.97
N ARG A 38 -54.10 -5.53 -20.49
CA ARG A 38 -55.29 -5.65 -21.35
C ARG A 38 -55.52 -4.37 -22.16
N GLN A 39 -55.42 -3.20 -21.52
CA GLN A 39 -55.55 -1.90 -22.19
C GLN A 39 -54.44 -1.64 -23.22
N GLN A 40 -53.19 -2.03 -22.91
CA GLN A 40 -52.07 -1.98 -23.84
C GLN A 40 -52.26 -2.92 -25.05
N ALA A 41 -52.81 -4.12 -24.86
CA ALA A 41 -53.10 -5.06 -25.94
C ALA A 41 -54.20 -4.53 -26.87
N ILE A 42 -55.28 -3.97 -26.31
CA ILE A 42 -56.39 -3.35 -27.04
C ILE A 42 -55.89 -2.17 -27.87
N SER A 43 -55.06 -1.29 -27.28
CA SER A 43 -54.49 -0.14 -28.00
C SER A 43 -53.43 -0.52 -29.04
N GLY A 44 -52.74 -1.64 -28.84
CA GLY A 44 -51.75 -2.21 -29.77
C GLY A 44 -52.30 -3.15 -30.84
N GLY A 45 -53.63 -3.34 -30.92
CA GLY A 45 -54.27 -4.21 -31.93
C GLY A 45 -53.93 -5.71 -31.80
N THR A 46 -53.53 -6.16 -30.60
CA THR A 46 -53.16 -7.55 -30.32
C THR A 46 -54.21 -8.18 -29.41
N GLU A 47 -54.55 -9.46 -29.58
CA GLU A 47 -55.50 -10.11 -28.66
C GLU A 47 -54.94 -10.11 -27.22
N PRO A 48 -55.75 -9.70 -26.21
CA PRO A 48 -55.29 -9.65 -24.83
C PRO A 48 -55.06 -11.07 -24.30
N SER A 49 -53.81 -11.38 -23.96
CA SER A 49 -53.47 -12.61 -23.23
C SER A 49 -54.17 -12.62 -21.87
N ALA A 50 -54.77 -13.76 -21.49
CA ALA A 50 -55.49 -13.92 -20.24
C ALA A 50 -54.52 -14.01 -19.05
N PHE A 51 -54.21 -12.86 -18.44
CA PHE A 51 -53.47 -12.80 -17.17
C PHE A 51 -54.45 -12.78 -15.99
N PRO A 52 -54.18 -13.52 -14.90
CA PRO A 52 -55.11 -13.60 -13.78
C PRO A 52 -55.10 -12.31 -12.96
N ASP A 53 -56.27 -11.85 -12.54
CA ASP A 53 -56.42 -10.67 -11.67
C ASP A 53 -55.96 -10.91 -10.22
N THR A 54 -55.73 -12.18 -9.87
CA THR A 54 -55.20 -12.60 -8.56
C THR A 54 -54.05 -13.58 -8.73
N LEU A 55 -53.13 -13.59 -7.76
CA LEU A 55 -52.04 -14.58 -7.70
C LEU A 55 -52.47 -15.71 -6.75
N PRO A 56 -51.92 -16.94 -6.89
CA PRO A 56 -52.19 -18.03 -5.96
C PRO A 56 -51.90 -17.59 -4.52
N GLY A 57 -52.84 -17.85 -3.61
CA GLY A 57 -52.76 -17.36 -2.23
C GLY A 57 -51.55 -17.88 -1.43
N TYR A 58 -50.89 -18.93 -1.88
CA TYR A 58 -49.64 -19.44 -1.33
C TYR A 58 -48.70 -19.88 -2.45
N THR A 59 -47.44 -19.49 -2.33
CA THR A 59 -46.31 -20.04 -3.07
C THR A 59 -45.49 -20.93 -2.14
N GLU A 60 -44.55 -21.69 -2.69
CA GLU A 60 -43.56 -22.45 -1.89
C GLU A 60 -42.72 -21.56 -0.97
N TYR A 61 -42.67 -20.25 -1.25
CA TYR A 61 -41.96 -19.22 -0.48
C TYR A 61 -42.87 -18.43 0.48
N GLY A 62 -44.14 -18.84 0.63
CA GLY A 62 -45.12 -18.20 1.51
C GLY A 62 -46.25 -17.50 0.76
N ARG A 63 -47.08 -16.77 1.52
CA ARG A 63 -48.25 -16.05 1.01
C ARG A 63 -47.82 -14.86 0.14
N ASP A 64 -48.26 -14.83 -1.11
CA ASP A 64 -48.08 -13.70 -2.03
C ASP A 64 -49.44 -13.01 -2.26
N ASN A 65 -49.59 -11.79 -1.71
CA ASN A 65 -50.80 -10.98 -1.85
C ASN A 65 -50.88 -10.27 -3.22
N GLY A 66 -49.87 -10.43 -4.08
CA GLY A 66 -49.80 -9.78 -5.39
C GLY A 66 -49.55 -8.29 -5.36
N ILE A 67 -49.13 -7.73 -4.24
CA ILE A 67 -48.79 -6.32 -4.10
C ILE A 67 -47.29 -6.14 -4.37
N ARG A 68 -46.93 -5.12 -5.14
CA ARG A 68 -45.54 -4.83 -5.52
C ARG A 68 -45.21 -3.36 -5.34
N LEU A 69 -43.97 -3.05 -4.99
CA LEU A 69 -43.45 -1.69 -4.92
C LEU A 69 -43.07 -1.21 -6.34
N SER A 70 -43.72 -0.17 -6.84
CA SER A 70 -43.44 0.43 -8.15
C SER A 70 -42.47 1.59 -8.08
N ALA A 71 -42.52 2.42 -7.04
CA ALA A 71 -41.63 3.57 -6.91
C ALA A 71 -41.46 4.01 -5.46
N VAL A 72 -40.32 4.62 -5.17
CA VAL A 72 -40.05 5.27 -3.88
C VAL A 72 -39.88 6.76 -4.11
N TRP A 73 -40.71 7.56 -3.46
CA TRP A 73 -40.64 9.02 -3.48
C TRP A 73 -40.17 9.53 -2.14
N LEU A 74 -39.24 10.49 -2.15
CA LEU A 74 -38.99 11.31 -0.97
C LEU A 74 -39.99 12.46 -0.99
N THR A 75 -40.93 12.44 -0.05
CA THR A 75 -42.05 13.39 0.01
C THR A 75 -41.90 14.43 1.11
N HIS A 76 -41.01 14.18 2.07
CA HIS A 76 -40.62 15.16 3.08
C HIS A 76 -39.16 14.93 3.42
N ASP A 77 -38.38 15.99 3.36
CA ASP A 77 -37.01 16.02 3.82
C ASP A 77 -36.89 17.20 4.80
N PRO A 78 -36.60 16.94 6.08
CA PRO A 78 -36.54 18.02 7.07
C PRO A 78 -35.38 19.00 6.85
N GLU A 79 -34.30 18.57 6.21
CA GLU A 79 -33.11 19.40 5.93
C GLU A 79 -33.27 20.14 4.59
N TYR A 80 -33.99 19.52 3.64
CA TYR A 80 -34.25 20.07 2.31
C TYR A 80 -35.76 20.16 1.99
N PRO A 81 -36.57 20.88 2.78
CA PRO A 81 -38.04 20.85 2.66
C PRO A 81 -38.55 21.44 1.35
N GLU A 82 -37.83 22.40 0.77
CA GLU A 82 -38.20 23.08 -0.48
C GLU A 82 -37.53 22.47 -1.73
N ASN A 83 -36.65 21.47 -1.55
CA ASN A 83 -35.82 20.89 -2.61
C ASN A 83 -35.99 19.36 -2.70
N LEU A 84 -37.23 18.92 -2.85
CA LEU A 84 -37.56 17.51 -3.02
C LEU A 84 -37.27 17.02 -4.46
N PRO A 85 -36.94 15.73 -4.66
CA PRO A 85 -36.74 15.19 -6.00
C PRO A 85 -38.00 15.32 -6.86
N ALA A 86 -37.84 15.81 -8.10
CA ALA A 86 -38.92 15.85 -9.09
C ALA A 86 -39.30 14.46 -9.67
N ALA A 87 -38.46 13.46 -9.44
CA ALA A 87 -38.63 12.08 -9.91
C ALA A 87 -38.45 11.10 -8.74
N PRO A 88 -38.99 9.88 -8.81
CA PRO A 88 -38.78 8.89 -7.75
C PRO A 88 -37.31 8.54 -7.60
N LEU A 89 -36.88 8.22 -6.37
CA LEU A 89 -35.50 7.82 -6.07
C LEU A 89 -35.11 6.49 -6.71
N VAL A 90 -36.10 5.63 -6.91
CA VAL A 90 -35.97 4.36 -7.63
C VAL A 90 -37.35 3.98 -8.16
N ARG A 91 -37.39 3.34 -9.32
CA ARG A 91 -38.62 2.81 -9.92
C ARG A 91 -38.40 1.37 -10.35
N TYR A 92 -39.43 0.55 -10.17
CA TYR A 92 -39.47 -0.85 -10.53
C TYR A 92 -40.59 -1.08 -11.54
N GLY A 93 -40.27 -1.82 -12.60
CA GLY A 93 -41.27 -2.37 -13.50
C GLY A 93 -41.45 -3.86 -13.22
N TRP A 94 -42.68 -4.34 -13.36
CA TRP A 94 -43.07 -5.71 -13.04
C TRP A 94 -43.66 -6.39 -14.27
N THR A 95 -43.44 -7.70 -14.40
CA THR A 95 -44.15 -8.52 -15.39
C THR A 95 -45.65 -8.55 -15.06
N PRO A 96 -46.52 -8.94 -16.01
CA PRO A 96 -47.95 -9.15 -15.72
C PRO A 96 -48.21 -10.18 -14.61
N ARG A 97 -47.23 -11.03 -14.26
CA ARG A 97 -47.31 -12.03 -13.18
C ARG A 97 -46.71 -11.55 -11.86
N GLY A 98 -46.26 -10.29 -11.80
CA GLY A 98 -45.67 -9.68 -10.61
C GLY A 98 -44.21 -10.06 -10.36
N GLU A 99 -43.43 -10.43 -11.38
CA GLU A 99 -41.98 -10.66 -11.26
C GLU A 99 -41.21 -9.36 -11.58
N LEU A 100 -40.08 -9.10 -10.93
CA LEU A 100 -39.33 -7.85 -11.13
C LEU A 100 -38.72 -7.84 -12.53
N ALA A 101 -39.21 -7.01 -13.45
CA ALA A 101 -38.78 -6.97 -14.84
C ALA A 101 -37.66 -5.97 -15.10
N VAL A 102 -37.70 -4.80 -14.43
CA VAL A 102 -36.76 -3.71 -14.71
C VAL A 102 -36.58 -2.80 -13.50
N VAL A 103 -35.39 -2.25 -13.33
CA VAL A 103 -35.03 -1.27 -12.30
C VAL A 103 -34.54 -0.01 -12.97
N TYR A 104 -35.05 1.14 -12.52
CA TYR A 104 -34.62 2.46 -12.93
C TYR A 104 -33.99 3.19 -11.74
N ASP A 105 -32.87 3.86 -11.99
CA ASP A 105 -32.23 4.71 -11.00
C ASP A 105 -33.00 6.03 -10.78
N ARG A 106 -32.48 6.88 -9.90
CA ARG A 106 -33.05 8.19 -9.55
C ARG A 106 -33.10 9.19 -10.72
N SER A 107 -32.40 8.92 -11.82
CA SER A 107 -32.49 9.72 -13.05
C SER A 107 -33.52 9.15 -14.03
N ASN A 108 -34.28 8.13 -13.61
CA ASN A 108 -35.18 7.33 -14.43
C ASN A 108 -34.46 6.61 -15.60
N THR A 109 -33.15 6.37 -15.48
CA THR A 109 -32.41 5.54 -16.43
C THR A 109 -32.55 4.09 -16.03
N GLN A 110 -32.87 3.20 -16.98
CA GLN A 110 -32.86 1.76 -16.71
C GLN A 110 -31.44 1.36 -16.31
N VAL A 111 -31.28 0.59 -15.24
CA VAL A 111 -29.97 0.09 -14.77
C VAL A 111 -29.88 -1.44 -14.83
N ARG A 112 -31.02 -2.12 -14.72
CA ARG A 112 -31.09 -3.58 -14.74
C ARG A 112 -32.41 -4.06 -15.30
N SER A 113 -32.38 -5.19 -16.01
CA SER A 113 -33.56 -5.89 -16.52
C SER A 113 -33.45 -7.38 -16.27
N PHE A 114 -34.61 -8.04 -16.19
CA PHE A 114 -34.76 -9.46 -15.89
C PHE A 114 -35.81 -10.08 -16.80
N THR A 115 -35.61 -11.34 -17.17
CA THR A 115 -36.52 -12.13 -17.98
C THR A 115 -36.82 -13.43 -17.24
N TYR A 116 -38.08 -13.86 -17.29
CA TYR A 116 -38.58 -15.02 -16.56
C TYR A 116 -39.14 -16.07 -17.51
N ASP A 117 -39.27 -17.30 -17.03
CA ASP A 117 -39.83 -18.43 -17.75
C ASP A 117 -41.35 -18.29 -17.92
N ASP A 118 -41.83 -18.48 -19.15
CA ASP A 118 -43.26 -18.37 -19.47
C ASP A 118 -44.11 -19.49 -18.86
N LYS A 119 -43.53 -20.63 -18.49
CA LYS A 119 -44.24 -21.76 -17.88
C LYS A 119 -44.09 -21.77 -16.36
N TYR A 120 -42.88 -21.51 -15.86
CA TYR A 120 -42.55 -21.59 -14.44
C TYR A 120 -42.40 -20.21 -13.83
N ARG A 121 -43.47 -19.76 -13.16
CA ARG A 121 -43.47 -18.47 -12.48
C ARG A 121 -42.36 -18.35 -11.44
N GLY A 122 -41.72 -17.18 -11.40
CA GLY A 122 -40.62 -16.85 -10.49
C GLY A 122 -39.24 -17.32 -10.97
N ARG A 123 -39.18 -18.15 -12.02
CA ARG A 123 -37.93 -18.69 -12.56
C ARG A 123 -37.28 -17.70 -13.52
N MET A 124 -36.24 -17.00 -13.07
CA MET A 124 -35.49 -16.04 -13.88
C MET A 124 -34.62 -16.74 -14.92
N VAL A 125 -34.90 -16.58 -16.21
CA VAL A 125 -34.11 -17.17 -17.31
C VAL A 125 -33.03 -16.27 -17.85
N ALA A 126 -33.09 -14.96 -17.56
CA ALA A 126 -32.02 -14.04 -17.93
C ALA A 126 -32.00 -12.77 -17.08
N HIS A 127 -30.84 -12.11 -17.03
CA HIS A 127 -30.74 -10.74 -16.52
C HIS A 127 -29.66 -9.96 -17.28
N ARG A 128 -29.76 -8.63 -17.22
CA ARG A 128 -28.85 -7.72 -17.93
C ARG A 128 -28.69 -6.39 -17.21
N HIS A 129 -27.47 -5.90 -17.16
CA HIS A 129 -27.14 -4.51 -16.81
C HIS A 129 -27.21 -3.60 -18.04
N THR A 130 -27.55 -2.34 -17.84
CA THR A 130 -27.62 -1.37 -18.94
C THR A 130 -26.28 -1.22 -19.65
N GLY A 131 -26.30 -1.24 -20.98
CA GLY A 131 -25.09 -1.20 -21.80
C GLY A 131 -24.26 -2.48 -21.80
N ARG A 132 -24.74 -3.58 -21.19
CA ARG A 132 -24.02 -4.86 -21.10
C ARG A 132 -24.80 -6.01 -21.77
N PRO A 133 -24.12 -7.09 -22.19
CA PRO A 133 -24.77 -8.31 -22.66
C PRO A 133 -25.66 -8.96 -21.59
N GLU A 134 -26.62 -9.75 -22.06
CA GLU A 134 -27.54 -10.50 -21.21
C GLU A 134 -26.92 -11.83 -20.74
N ILE A 135 -27.04 -12.10 -19.45
CA ILE A 135 -26.67 -13.36 -18.81
C ILE A 135 -27.90 -14.26 -18.78
N ARG A 136 -27.78 -15.52 -19.21
CA ARG A 136 -28.90 -16.46 -19.35
C ARG A 136 -28.72 -17.70 -18.49
N TYR A 137 -29.83 -18.31 -18.09
CA TYR A 137 -29.88 -19.50 -17.23
C TYR A 137 -30.69 -20.61 -17.87
N ARG A 138 -30.26 -21.85 -17.67
CA ARG A 138 -31.05 -23.06 -17.95
C ARG A 138 -31.25 -23.87 -16.69
N TYR A 139 -32.32 -24.65 -16.68
CA TYR A 139 -32.80 -25.37 -15.51
C TYR A 139 -33.08 -26.83 -15.83
N ASP A 140 -32.91 -27.70 -14.84
CA ASP A 140 -33.41 -29.07 -14.90
C ASP A 140 -34.91 -29.18 -14.56
N SER A 141 -35.44 -30.40 -14.55
CA SER A 141 -36.84 -30.69 -14.17
C SER A 141 -37.16 -30.30 -12.73
N ASP A 142 -36.16 -30.30 -11.85
CA ASP A 142 -36.30 -29.98 -10.43
C ASP A 142 -36.18 -28.46 -10.16
N GLY A 143 -35.94 -27.66 -11.21
CA GLY A 143 -35.82 -26.20 -11.10
C GLY A 143 -34.46 -25.71 -10.62
N ARG A 144 -33.42 -26.55 -10.65
CA ARG A 144 -32.04 -26.15 -10.33
C ARG A 144 -31.34 -25.64 -11.59
N VAL A 145 -30.46 -24.65 -11.43
CA VAL A 145 -29.70 -24.06 -12.55
C VAL A 145 -28.68 -25.07 -13.06
N THR A 146 -28.77 -25.51 -14.31
CA THR A 146 -27.79 -26.41 -14.94
C THR A 146 -26.77 -25.69 -15.80
N GLU A 147 -27.11 -24.51 -16.32
CA GLU A 147 -26.19 -23.69 -17.13
C GLU A 147 -26.40 -22.21 -16.81
N GLN A 148 -25.30 -21.47 -16.75
CA GLN A 148 -25.25 -20.01 -16.77
C GLN A 148 -24.39 -19.56 -17.96
N LEU A 149 -25.00 -18.95 -18.97
CA LEU A 149 -24.32 -18.40 -20.13
C LEU A 149 -23.98 -16.92 -19.90
N ASN A 150 -22.69 -16.60 -19.89
CA ASN A 150 -22.16 -15.24 -19.76
C ASN A 150 -21.42 -14.87 -21.06
N PRO A 151 -22.03 -14.09 -22.00
CA PRO A 151 -21.44 -13.85 -23.33
C PRO A 151 -20.09 -13.12 -23.32
N ALA A 152 -19.82 -12.31 -22.29
CA ALA A 152 -18.61 -11.50 -22.17
C ALA A 152 -17.67 -11.98 -21.04
N GLY A 153 -17.88 -13.19 -20.50
CA GLY A 153 -17.08 -13.74 -19.40
C GLY A 153 -17.21 -15.27 -19.30
N LEU A 154 -16.90 -15.84 -18.13
CA LEU A 154 -17.00 -17.29 -17.91
C LEU A 154 -18.45 -17.76 -17.87
N SER A 155 -18.81 -18.72 -18.71
CA SER A 155 -20.07 -19.45 -18.57
C SER A 155 -19.88 -20.65 -17.64
N TYR A 156 -20.94 -21.14 -17.00
CA TYR A 156 -20.87 -22.22 -16.01
C TYR A 156 -21.89 -23.31 -16.31
N THR A 157 -21.53 -24.54 -15.99
CA THR A 157 -22.43 -25.70 -15.99
C THR A 157 -22.41 -26.36 -14.62
N TYR A 158 -23.55 -26.88 -14.20
CA TYR A 158 -23.75 -27.44 -12.86
C TYR A 158 -24.33 -28.85 -12.99
N CYS A 159 -23.67 -29.83 -12.35
CA CYS A 159 -24.18 -31.19 -12.20
C CYS A 159 -24.45 -31.46 -10.72
N TYR A 160 -25.69 -31.85 -10.41
CA TYR A 160 -26.15 -32.13 -9.06
C TYR A 160 -26.29 -33.63 -8.84
N GLU A 161 -25.69 -34.13 -7.77
CA GLU A 161 -25.84 -35.48 -7.24
C GLU A 161 -26.26 -35.41 -5.77
N GLN A 162 -26.59 -36.55 -5.16
CA GLN A 162 -27.12 -36.58 -3.79
C GLN A 162 -26.27 -35.79 -2.79
N ASN A 163 -24.96 -36.00 -2.76
CA ASN A 163 -24.04 -35.34 -1.83
C ASN A 163 -22.94 -34.52 -2.52
N ARG A 164 -23.09 -34.23 -3.81
CA ARG A 164 -22.03 -33.61 -4.62
C ARG A 164 -22.59 -32.63 -5.64
N ILE A 165 -21.92 -31.49 -5.81
CA ILE A 165 -22.21 -30.51 -6.87
C ILE A 165 -20.92 -30.30 -7.66
N THR A 166 -20.94 -30.60 -8.96
CA THR A 166 -19.83 -30.29 -9.87
C THR A 166 -20.13 -29.01 -10.63
N ILE A 167 -19.24 -28.03 -10.56
CA ILE A 167 -19.30 -26.76 -11.27
C ILE A 167 -18.19 -26.77 -12.33
N THR A 168 -18.54 -26.60 -13.60
CA THR A 168 -17.55 -26.52 -14.69
C THR A 168 -17.71 -25.22 -15.44
N ASP A 169 -16.66 -24.41 -15.50
CA ASP A 169 -16.68 -23.16 -16.26
C ASP A 169 -16.35 -23.35 -17.75
N SER A 170 -16.47 -22.28 -18.55
CA SER A 170 -16.21 -22.30 -19.99
C SER A 170 -14.74 -22.45 -20.37
N LEU A 171 -13.82 -22.46 -19.39
CA LEU A 171 -12.43 -22.86 -19.58
C LEU A 171 -12.21 -24.34 -19.23
N ASN A 172 -13.30 -25.09 -18.98
CA ASN A 172 -13.31 -26.49 -18.54
C ASN A 172 -12.65 -26.70 -17.17
N ARG A 173 -12.59 -25.68 -16.33
CA ARG A 173 -12.10 -25.80 -14.95
C ARG A 173 -13.23 -26.36 -14.09
N ARG A 174 -12.91 -27.39 -13.32
CA ARG A 174 -13.90 -28.16 -12.57
C ARG A 174 -13.72 -27.99 -11.07
N GLU A 175 -14.71 -27.40 -10.41
CA GLU A 175 -14.81 -27.36 -8.95
C GLU A 175 -15.86 -28.37 -8.47
N VAL A 176 -15.58 -29.09 -7.39
CA VAL A 176 -16.52 -30.07 -6.81
C VAL A 176 -16.78 -29.74 -5.35
N LEU A 177 -18.04 -29.49 -5.03
CA LEU A 177 -18.52 -29.27 -3.68
C LEU A 177 -19.13 -30.57 -3.15
N HIS A 178 -18.53 -31.13 -2.10
CA HIS A 178 -19.09 -32.25 -1.35
C HIS A 178 -19.88 -31.71 -0.18
N THR A 179 -21.05 -32.29 0.01
CA THR A 179 -22.05 -31.79 0.95
C THR A 179 -22.51 -32.88 1.89
N GLN A 180 -22.87 -32.48 3.11
CA GLN A 180 -23.48 -33.34 4.12
C GLN A 180 -24.72 -32.66 4.69
N GLY A 181 -25.66 -33.45 5.20
CA GLY A 181 -26.96 -32.99 5.67
C GLY A 181 -28.02 -32.96 4.55
N GLU A 182 -29.27 -32.73 4.93
CA GLU A 182 -30.44 -32.75 4.05
C GLU A 182 -31.17 -31.40 4.04
N GLY A 183 -31.82 -31.08 2.92
CA GLY A 183 -32.60 -29.85 2.77
C GLY A 183 -31.82 -28.57 3.11
N GLY A 184 -32.40 -27.69 3.93
CA GLY A 184 -31.78 -26.42 4.36
C GLY A 184 -30.57 -26.56 5.30
N LEU A 185 -30.32 -27.77 5.81
CA LEU A 185 -29.17 -28.08 6.68
C LEU A 185 -27.96 -28.61 5.89
N LYS A 186 -28.07 -28.69 4.56
CA LYS A 186 -26.96 -29.13 3.70
C LYS A 186 -25.80 -28.12 3.79
N ARG A 187 -24.58 -28.62 4.02
CA ARG A 187 -23.35 -27.83 4.17
C ARG A 187 -22.25 -28.38 3.28
N VAL A 188 -21.40 -27.49 2.76
CA VAL A 188 -20.18 -27.89 2.04
C VAL A 188 -19.13 -28.30 3.06
N VAL A 189 -18.74 -29.56 3.08
CA VAL A 189 -17.75 -30.13 4.02
C VAL A 189 -16.40 -30.39 3.37
N LYS A 190 -16.36 -30.46 2.04
CA LYS A 190 -15.14 -30.63 1.27
C LYS A 190 -15.30 -29.92 -0.07
N LYS A 191 -14.31 -29.14 -0.46
CA LYS A 191 -14.24 -28.47 -1.76
C LYS A 191 -12.99 -28.97 -2.49
N GLU A 192 -13.19 -29.56 -3.66
CA GLU A 192 -12.12 -29.91 -4.59
C GLU A 192 -12.02 -28.80 -5.62
N HIS A 193 -10.85 -28.18 -5.72
CA HIS A 193 -10.57 -27.09 -6.65
C HIS A 193 -10.19 -27.64 -8.04
N ALA A 194 -10.10 -26.75 -9.03
CA ALA A 194 -9.83 -27.12 -10.42
C ALA A 194 -8.45 -27.75 -10.67
N ASP A 195 -7.48 -27.54 -9.78
CA ASP A 195 -6.17 -28.19 -9.82
C ASP A 195 -6.14 -29.55 -9.07
N GLY A 196 -7.28 -29.98 -8.51
CA GLY A 196 -7.41 -31.19 -7.71
C GLY A 196 -7.05 -31.01 -6.23
N SER A 197 -6.60 -29.82 -5.82
CA SER A 197 -6.39 -29.51 -4.40
C SER A 197 -7.71 -29.54 -3.63
N VAL A 198 -7.64 -29.79 -2.32
CA VAL A 198 -8.82 -30.05 -1.49
C VAL A 198 -8.78 -29.23 -0.22
N THR A 199 -9.87 -28.53 0.07
CA THR A 199 -10.12 -27.95 1.41
C THR A 199 -11.26 -28.68 2.10
N GLN A 200 -11.19 -28.83 3.41
CA GLN A 200 -12.21 -29.51 4.21
C GLN A 200 -12.67 -28.64 5.37
N SER A 201 -13.94 -28.75 5.72
CA SER A 201 -14.57 -28.04 6.83
C SER A 201 -15.36 -29.03 7.66
N GLN A 202 -15.17 -29.01 8.98
CA GLN A 202 -15.98 -29.76 9.93
C GLN A 202 -16.87 -28.82 10.71
N PHE A 203 -18.11 -29.26 10.93
CA PHE A 203 -19.11 -28.51 11.68
C PHE A 203 -19.53 -29.30 12.92
N ASP A 204 -19.94 -28.60 13.97
CA ASP A 204 -20.56 -29.23 15.12
C ASP A 204 -22.03 -29.64 14.83
N ALA A 205 -22.69 -30.25 15.83
CA ALA A 205 -24.05 -30.76 15.70
C ALA A 205 -25.11 -29.68 15.40
N VAL A 206 -24.81 -28.40 15.65
CA VAL A 206 -25.70 -27.26 15.35
C VAL A 206 -25.26 -26.48 14.11
N GLY A 207 -24.23 -26.96 13.40
CA GLY A 207 -23.78 -26.43 12.11
C GLY A 207 -22.76 -25.29 12.20
N ARG A 208 -22.11 -25.07 13.35
CA ARG A 208 -21.03 -24.09 13.51
C ARG A 208 -19.68 -24.66 13.08
N LEU A 209 -18.83 -23.86 12.44
CA LEU A 209 -17.51 -24.29 11.99
C LEU A 209 -16.63 -24.66 13.20
N LYS A 210 -16.03 -25.86 13.18
CA LYS A 210 -15.15 -26.38 14.23
C LYS A 210 -13.71 -26.50 13.75
N THR A 211 -13.49 -26.97 12.54
CA THR A 211 -12.15 -27.06 11.96
C THR A 211 -12.20 -26.73 10.47
N GLN A 212 -11.10 -26.19 9.97
CA GLN A 212 -10.85 -26.02 8.55
C GLN A 212 -9.47 -26.58 8.23
N THR A 213 -9.43 -27.52 7.30
CA THR A 213 -8.18 -28.10 6.79
C THR A 213 -7.91 -27.53 5.40
N ASP A 214 -6.73 -26.93 5.25
CA ASP A 214 -6.30 -26.35 3.98
C ASP A 214 -5.81 -27.41 2.99
N ALA A 215 -5.44 -26.97 1.79
CA ALA A 215 -4.96 -27.84 0.72
C ALA A 215 -3.60 -28.51 1.00
N ALA A 216 -2.84 -28.05 1.99
CA ALA A 216 -1.62 -28.69 2.46
C ALA A 216 -1.89 -29.71 3.59
N GLY A 217 -3.15 -29.89 4.02
CA GLY A 217 -3.52 -30.79 5.12
C GLY A 217 -3.35 -30.18 6.50
N ARG A 218 -3.04 -28.88 6.59
CA ARG A 218 -2.90 -28.16 7.86
C ARG A 218 -4.25 -27.75 8.39
N THR A 219 -4.46 -27.82 9.70
CA THR A 219 -5.79 -27.62 10.30
C THR A 219 -5.80 -26.40 11.22
N THR A 220 -6.76 -25.51 10.99
CA THR A 220 -7.13 -24.43 11.89
C THR A 220 -8.36 -24.84 12.68
N GLU A 221 -8.30 -24.66 14.00
CA GLU A 221 -9.40 -25.01 14.90
C GLU A 221 -10.16 -23.76 15.35
N TYR A 222 -11.48 -23.86 15.36
CA TYR A 222 -12.42 -22.82 15.78
C TYR A 222 -13.20 -23.33 17.00
N SER A 223 -13.09 -22.62 18.11
CA SER A 223 -13.80 -22.95 19.35
C SER A 223 -14.95 -21.95 19.55
N PRO A 224 -16.17 -22.27 19.14
CA PRO A 224 -17.35 -21.46 19.47
C PRO A 224 -17.79 -21.71 20.92
N ASP A 225 -18.27 -20.67 21.58
CA ASP A 225 -19.02 -20.79 22.84
C ASP A 225 -20.29 -21.62 22.63
N VAL A 226 -20.57 -22.52 23.56
CA VAL A 226 -21.63 -23.52 23.39
C VAL A 226 -23.02 -22.89 23.35
N VAL A 227 -23.24 -21.77 24.04
CA VAL A 227 -24.55 -21.10 24.16
C VAL A 227 -24.73 -20.03 23.09
N THR A 228 -23.79 -19.08 23.02
CA THR A 228 -23.89 -17.90 22.15
C THR A 228 -23.47 -18.20 20.70
N GLY A 229 -22.65 -19.24 20.49
CA GLY A 229 -22.07 -19.56 19.18
C GLY A 229 -20.95 -18.62 18.73
N LEU A 230 -20.57 -17.63 19.55
CA LEU A 230 -19.47 -16.72 19.27
C LEU A 230 -18.14 -17.45 19.35
N ILE A 231 -17.20 -17.12 18.47
CA ILE A 231 -15.86 -17.74 18.47
C ILE A 231 -15.07 -17.20 19.65
N THR A 232 -14.66 -18.06 20.58
CA THR A 232 -13.85 -17.67 21.76
C THR A 232 -12.36 -17.96 21.56
N ARG A 233 -12.01 -18.87 20.65
CA ARG A 233 -10.61 -19.18 20.33
C ARG A 233 -10.44 -19.66 18.89
N ILE A 234 -9.34 -19.24 18.26
CA ILE A 234 -8.87 -19.76 16.97
C ILE A 234 -7.44 -20.26 17.17
N THR A 235 -7.17 -21.53 16.87
CA THR A 235 -5.83 -22.12 16.94
C THR A 235 -5.30 -22.34 15.54
N THR A 236 -4.16 -21.74 15.20
CA THR A 236 -3.49 -21.88 13.90
C THR A 236 -2.73 -23.21 13.81
N PRO A 237 -2.33 -23.66 12.60
CA PRO A 237 -1.68 -24.96 12.43
C PRO A 237 -0.39 -25.17 13.23
N ASP A 238 0.34 -24.08 13.51
CA ASP A 238 1.56 -24.06 14.33
C ASP A 238 1.28 -24.08 15.84
N GLY A 239 0.03 -24.26 16.26
CA GLY A 239 -0.41 -24.38 17.66
C GLY A 239 -0.59 -23.05 18.40
N ARG A 240 -0.20 -21.92 17.81
CA ARG A 240 -0.49 -20.59 18.39
C ARG A 240 -1.99 -20.30 18.29
N ALA A 241 -2.49 -19.42 19.17
CA ALA A 241 -3.93 -19.18 19.24
C ALA A 241 -4.28 -17.72 19.52
N SER A 242 -5.40 -17.30 18.93
CA SER A 242 -6.09 -16.05 19.29
C SER A 242 -7.25 -16.36 20.21
N ALA A 243 -7.49 -15.49 21.20
CA ALA A 243 -8.62 -15.59 22.13
C ALA A 243 -9.52 -14.36 22.02
N PHE A 244 -10.84 -14.55 22.18
CA PHE A 244 -11.85 -13.50 22.05
C PHE A 244 -12.81 -13.55 23.23
N TYR A 245 -13.11 -12.37 23.78
CA TYR A 245 -13.98 -12.22 24.94
C TYR A 245 -15.12 -11.26 24.62
N TYR A 246 -16.32 -11.61 25.07
CA TYR A 246 -17.54 -10.86 24.79
C TYR A 246 -18.27 -10.50 26.07
N ASN A 247 -18.99 -9.38 26.05
CA ASN A 247 -19.95 -9.05 27.11
C ASN A 247 -21.29 -9.80 26.91
N HIS A 248 -22.22 -9.60 27.84
CA HIS A 248 -23.56 -10.21 27.80
C HIS A 248 -24.43 -9.73 26.61
N HIS A 249 -24.05 -8.63 25.94
CA HIS A 249 -24.67 -8.16 24.70
C HIS A 249 -24.00 -8.72 23.44
N SER A 250 -23.12 -9.72 23.56
CA SER A 250 -22.37 -10.32 22.44
C SER A 250 -21.40 -9.36 21.75
N GLN A 251 -20.95 -8.31 22.43
CA GLN A 251 -19.98 -7.34 21.91
C GLN A 251 -18.55 -7.71 22.35
N LEU A 252 -17.59 -7.60 21.45
CA LEU A 252 -16.19 -7.96 21.69
C LEU A 252 -15.53 -6.97 22.67
N THR A 253 -15.17 -7.42 23.88
CA THR A 253 -14.52 -6.61 24.92
C THR A 253 -13.01 -6.76 24.95
N SER A 254 -12.49 -7.92 24.54
CA SER A 254 -11.05 -8.15 24.44
C SER A 254 -10.72 -9.18 23.36
N ALA A 255 -9.57 -9.00 22.71
CA ALA A 255 -9.00 -9.97 21.80
C ALA A 255 -7.48 -10.08 22.04
N THR A 256 -6.99 -11.30 22.24
CA THR A 256 -5.55 -11.60 22.34
C THR A 256 -5.09 -12.26 21.04
N GLY A 257 -4.03 -11.73 20.43
CA GLY A 257 -3.44 -12.28 19.22
C GLY A 257 -2.52 -13.48 19.46
N PRO A 258 -2.04 -14.16 18.39
CA PRO A 258 -1.11 -15.28 18.49
C PRO A 258 0.27 -14.91 19.08
N ASP A 259 0.61 -13.63 19.13
CA ASP A 259 1.81 -13.07 19.75
C ASP A 259 1.63 -12.75 21.24
N GLY A 260 0.42 -12.96 21.78
CA GLY A 260 0.06 -12.69 23.18
C GLY A 260 -0.31 -11.24 23.47
N LEU A 261 -0.32 -10.35 22.46
CA LEU A 261 -0.74 -8.96 22.66
C LEU A 261 -2.27 -8.85 22.69
N GLU A 262 -2.78 -7.88 23.45
CA GLU A 262 -4.21 -7.75 23.74
C GLU A 262 -4.77 -6.40 23.29
N ILE A 263 -5.92 -6.43 22.62
CA ILE A 263 -6.76 -5.26 22.35
C ILE A 263 -7.96 -5.31 23.31
N ARG A 264 -8.33 -4.17 23.89
CA ARG A 264 -9.52 -4.06 24.76
C ARG A 264 -10.49 -2.99 24.26
N ARG A 265 -11.78 -3.21 24.51
CA ARG A 265 -12.88 -2.32 24.12
C ARG A 265 -13.89 -2.18 25.23
N GLU A 266 -14.39 -0.96 25.41
CA GLU A 266 -15.44 -0.62 26.37
C GLU A 266 -16.60 0.05 25.64
N TYR A 267 -17.82 -0.28 26.07
CA TYR A 267 -19.06 0.20 25.46
C TYR A 267 -19.94 0.89 26.51
N ASP A 268 -20.73 1.86 26.08
CA ASP A 268 -21.80 2.43 26.92
C ASP A 268 -23.06 1.53 26.96
N GLU A 269 -24.08 1.97 27.70
CA GLU A 269 -25.37 1.25 27.84
C GLU A 269 -26.12 1.08 26.51
N SER A 270 -25.89 2.00 25.55
CA SER A 270 -26.46 1.92 24.20
C SER A 270 -25.63 1.01 23.27
N GLY A 271 -24.55 0.42 23.76
CA GLY A 271 -23.67 -0.46 22.99
C GLY A 271 -22.68 0.27 22.08
N ARG A 272 -22.44 1.56 22.27
CA ARG A 272 -21.49 2.37 21.47
C ARG A 272 -20.10 2.32 22.09
N LEU A 273 -19.06 2.26 21.26
CA LEU A 273 -17.67 2.18 21.71
C LEU A 273 -17.25 3.50 22.39
N ILE A 274 -16.82 3.46 23.65
CA ILE A 274 -16.38 4.65 24.41
C ILE A 274 -14.87 4.65 24.67
N GLN A 275 -14.23 3.49 24.62
CA GLN A 275 -12.78 3.36 24.78
C GLN A 275 -12.26 2.15 24.01
N GLU A 276 -11.11 2.33 23.35
CA GLU A 276 -10.33 1.25 22.77
C GLU A 276 -8.90 1.34 23.31
N THR A 277 -8.34 0.22 23.73
CA THR A 277 -6.93 0.07 24.13
C THR A 277 -6.24 -0.81 23.09
N ALA A 278 -5.27 -0.26 22.38
CA ALA A 278 -4.48 -0.94 21.36
C ALA A 278 -3.49 -1.95 21.98
N PRO A 279 -2.86 -2.84 21.17
CA PRO A 279 -1.90 -3.83 21.65
C PRO A 279 -0.70 -3.25 22.40
N ASP A 280 -0.31 -2.03 22.02
CA ASP A 280 0.75 -1.26 22.66
C ASP A 280 0.31 -0.50 23.92
N GLY A 281 -0.95 -0.65 24.32
CA GLY A 281 -1.55 0.01 25.47
C GLY A 281 -2.02 1.43 25.21
N ASP A 282 -1.93 1.94 23.98
CA ASP A 282 -2.44 3.27 23.64
C ASP A 282 -3.97 3.28 23.73
N ILE A 283 -4.52 4.30 24.41
CA ILE A 283 -5.95 4.42 24.67
C ILE A 283 -6.55 5.50 23.78
N THR A 284 -7.58 5.14 23.01
CA THR A 284 -8.46 6.08 22.31
C THR A 284 -9.81 6.12 22.99
N ARG A 285 -10.31 7.33 23.29
CA ARG A 285 -11.62 7.56 23.90
C ARG A 285 -12.56 8.24 22.92
N TYR A 286 -13.82 7.84 22.95
CA TYR A 286 -14.88 8.35 22.09
C TYR A 286 -15.95 9.02 22.95
N ARG A 287 -16.38 10.22 22.55
CA ARG A 287 -17.45 10.96 23.20
C ARG A 287 -18.60 11.19 22.23
N TYR A 288 -19.82 11.17 22.74
CA TYR A 288 -21.05 11.33 21.99
C TYR A 288 -21.84 12.51 22.55
N ASP A 289 -22.51 13.29 21.69
CA ASP A 289 -23.24 14.50 22.11
C ASP A 289 -24.45 14.19 22.99
N ASN A 290 -25.15 13.10 22.70
CA ASN A 290 -26.32 12.66 23.46
C ASN A 290 -26.54 11.13 23.32
N PRO A 291 -27.45 10.52 24.10
CA PRO A 291 -27.70 9.07 24.06
C PRO A 291 -28.21 8.51 22.72
N HIS A 292 -28.71 9.35 21.82
CA HIS A 292 -29.24 8.97 20.51
C HIS A 292 -28.25 9.21 19.35
N SER A 293 -27.05 9.72 19.63
CA SER A 293 -26.01 9.93 18.61
C SER A 293 -25.33 8.61 18.26
N ASP A 294 -25.36 8.19 17.00
CA ASP A 294 -24.64 6.98 16.54
C ASP A 294 -23.13 7.23 16.33
N PHE A 295 -22.75 8.48 16.10
CA PHE A 295 -21.38 8.88 15.77
C PHE A 295 -20.72 9.70 16.88
N PRO A 296 -19.41 9.53 17.13
CA PRO A 296 -18.70 10.31 18.13
C PRO A 296 -18.58 11.77 17.72
N CYS A 297 -18.87 12.69 18.63
CA CYS A 297 -18.64 14.13 18.47
C CYS A 297 -17.21 14.54 18.84
N ALA A 298 -16.48 13.68 19.55
CA ALA A 298 -15.06 13.87 19.82
C ALA A 298 -14.31 12.56 20.01
N THR A 299 -13.03 12.58 19.66
CA THR A 299 -12.08 11.51 19.94
C THR A 299 -10.86 12.06 20.64
N GLU A 300 -10.39 11.38 21.68
CA GLU A 300 -9.20 11.72 22.45
C GLU A 300 -8.22 10.55 22.37
N ASP A 301 -7.01 10.78 21.85
CA ASP A 301 -5.98 9.74 21.75
C ASP A 301 -5.10 9.65 23.01
N ALA A 302 -4.13 8.72 23.00
CA ALA A 302 -3.24 8.47 24.13
C ALA A 302 -2.36 9.68 24.50
N THR A 303 -2.17 10.64 23.59
CA THR A 303 -1.42 11.87 23.82
C THR A 303 -2.25 12.95 24.52
N GLY A 304 -3.56 12.73 24.67
CA GLY A 304 -4.52 13.74 25.13
C GLY A 304 -4.99 14.67 24.00
N SER A 305 -4.58 14.41 22.75
CA SER A 305 -5.01 15.20 21.62
C SER A 305 -6.47 14.94 21.31
N ARG A 306 -7.25 16.02 21.21
CA ARG A 306 -8.70 15.96 21.01
C ARG A 306 -9.08 16.43 19.61
N LYS A 307 -9.86 15.63 18.90
CA LYS A 307 -10.49 15.99 17.62
C LYS A 307 -11.99 16.08 17.85
N THR A 308 -12.67 17.00 17.18
CA THR A 308 -14.14 17.12 17.26
C THR A 308 -14.79 17.05 15.90
N MET A 309 -15.97 16.44 15.86
CA MET A 309 -16.75 16.22 14.65
C MET A 309 -18.17 16.70 14.91
N THR A 310 -18.76 17.36 13.92
CA THR A 310 -20.21 17.59 13.90
C THR A 310 -20.82 16.81 12.76
N TRP A 311 -21.97 16.22 13.00
CA TRP A 311 -22.66 15.35 12.06
C TRP A 311 -24.01 15.95 11.70
N SER A 312 -24.39 15.82 10.43
CA SER A 312 -25.76 16.07 10.02
C SER A 312 -26.66 15.01 10.64
N ARG A 313 -27.97 15.28 10.61
CA ARG A 313 -28.94 14.29 11.05
C ARG A 313 -28.97 13.02 10.19
N TYR A 314 -28.34 13.07 9.01
CA TYR A 314 -28.17 11.92 8.11
C TYR A 314 -26.85 11.16 8.33
N GLY A 315 -26.09 11.52 9.38
CA GLY A 315 -24.80 10.88 9.67
C GLY A 315 -23.66 11.33 8.74
N GLN A 316 -23.82 12.46 8.04
CA GLN A 316 -22.76 13.02 7.20
C GLN A 316 -21.87 13.93 8.05
N LEU A 317 -20.56 13.85 7.88
CA LEU A 317 -19.64 14.75 8.57
C LEU A 317 -19.86 16.17 8.06
N LEU A 318 -20.23 17.13 8.90
CA LEU A 318 -20.42 18.54 8.55
C LEU A 318 -19.18 19.38 8.87
N SER A 319 -18.53 19.09 9.99
CA SER A 319 -17.26 19.71 10.32
C SER A 319 -16.34 18.77 11.08
N PHE A 320 -15.05 18.95 10.87
CA PHE A 320 -13.98 18.28 11.58
C PHE A 320 -13.02 19.36 12.09
N THR A 321 -12.77 19.38 13.39
CA THR A 321 -11.76 20.23 14.01
C THR A 321 -10.65 19.35 14.54
N ASP A 322 -9.43 19.60 14.09
CA ASP A 322 -8.26 18.85 14.54
C ASP A 322 -7.79 19.25 15.95
N CYS A 323 -6.72 18.62 16.42
CA CYS A 323 -6.13 18.86 17.73
C CYS A 323 -5.53 20.26 17.91
N SER A 324 -5.44 21.06 16.86
CA SER A 324 -4.97 22.44 16.90
C SER A 324 -6.10 23.47 16.79
N GLY A 325 -7.35 23.01 16.71
CA GLY A 325 -8.52 23.88 16.65
C GLY A 325 -8.85 24.38 15.23
N TYR A 326 -8.17 23.86 14.20
CA TYR A 326 -8.44 24.23 12.82
C TYR A 326 -9.57 23.39 12.26
N GLN A 327 -10.52 24.06 11.58
CA GLN A 327 -11.76 23.45 11.14
C GLN A 327 -11.78 23.22 9.63
N THR A 328 -12.15 22.01 9.23
CA THR A 328 -12.60 21.67 7.88
C THR A 328 -14.11 21.48 7.89
N ARG A 329 -14.83 22.11 6.95
CA ARG A 329 -16.28 21.96 6.78
C ARG A 329 -16.59 21.24 5.47
N TYR A 330 -17.68 20.50 5.45
CA TYR A 330 -18.09 19.68 4.32
C TYR A 330 -19.55 19.98 3.97
N ASP A 331 -19.76 20.36 2.72
CA ASP A 331 -21.09 20.57 2.18
C ASP A 331 -21.53 19.31 1.44
N HIS A 332 -22.80 18.94 1.65
CA HIS A 332 -23.44 17.80 1.01
C HIS A 332 -24.68 18.28 0.25
N ASP A 333 -24.98 17.63 -0.86
CA ASP A 333 -26.27 17.79 -1.50
C ASP A 333 -27.36 16.94 -0.82
N ARG A 334 -28.60 17.14 -1.27
CA ARG A 334 -29.78 16.38 -0.80
C ARG A 334 -29.70 14.86 -0.99
N PHE A 335 -28.77 14.37 -1.81
CA PHE A 335 -28.53 12.94 -1.99
C PHE A 335 -27.38 12.42 -1.12
N GLY A 336 -26.77 13.29 -0.31
CA GLY A 336 -25.63 13.00 0.54
C GLY A 336 -24.30 12.92 -0.17
N GLN A 337 -24.21 13.47 -1.38
CA GLN A 337 -22.94 13.56 -2.10
C GLN A 337 -22.19 14.81 -1.64
N MET A 338 -20.91 14.66 -1.33
CA MET A 338 -20.08 15.79 -0.91
C MET A 338 -19.83 16.74 -2.09
N THR A 339 -20.34 17.96 -1.99
CA THR A 339 -20.28 19.01 -3.02
C THR A 339 -19.17 20.02 -2.79
N ALA A 340 -18.77 20.25 -1.54
CA ALA A 340 -17.62 21.10 -1.24
C ALA A 340 -16.86 20.66 0.02
N VAL A 341 -15.56 20.95 0.03
CA VAL A 341 -14.70 20.86 1.21
C VAL A 341 -14.09 22.22 1.44
N HIS A 342 -14.44 22.86 2.55
CA HIS A 342 -13.92 24.14 2.98
C HIS A 342 -12.85 23.92 4.05
N ARG A 343 -11.63 24.36 3.79
CA ARG A 343 -10.56 24.37 4.77
C ARG A 343 -10.34 25.78 5.31
N GLU A 344 -9.44 25.89 6.27
CA GLU A 344 -8.94 27.17 6.74
C GLU A 344 -8.39 28.04 5.59
N GLU A 345 -8.23 29.34 5.84
CA GLU A 345 -7.73 30.31 4.85
C GLU A 345 -8.65 30.50 3.62
N GLY A 346 -9.92 30.10 3.71
CA GLY A 346 -10.91 30.26 2.63
C GLY A 346 -10.75 29.28 1.47
N LEU A 347 -9.86 28.30 1.60
CA LEU A 347 -9.58 27.31 0.56
C LEU A 347 -10.72 26.33 0.41
N SER A 348 -11.35 26.30 -0.76
CA SER A 348 -12.52 25.46 -1.03
C SER A 348 -12.32 24.62 -2.28
N GLN A 349 -12.54 23.31 -2.18
CA GLN A 349 -12.63 22.41 -3.34
C GLN A 349 -14.11 22.08 -3.57
N CYS A 350 -14.57 22.17 -4.82
CA CYS A 350 -15.96 21.88 -5.18
C CYS A 350 -16.07 20.68 -6.11
N ARG A 351 -17.20 19.97 -6.05
CA ARG A 351 -17.54 18.80 -6.85
C ARG A 351 -18.93 18.94 -7.44
N ALA A 352 -19.10 18.51 -8.69
CA ALA A 352 -20.38 18.46 -9.36
C ALA A 352 -20.71 17.03 -9.79
N TYR A 353 -21.98 16.65 -9.67
CA TYR A 353 -22.50 15.34 -10.03
C TYR A 353 -23.63 15.47 -11.04
N ASP A 354 -23.80 14.46 -11.89
CA ASP A 354 -24.97 14.35 -12.75
C ASP A 354 -26.21 13.82 -11.97
N SER A 355 -27.34 13.70 -12.66
CA SER A 355 -28.58 13.19 -12.08
C SER A 355 -28.50 11.71 -11.65
N ARG A 356 -27.55 10.94 -12.19
CA ARG A 356 -27.28 9.54 -11.82
C ARG A 356 -26.34 9.43 -10.61
N GLY A 357 -25.67 10.52 -10.24
CA GLY A 357 -24.71 10.59 -9.13
C GLY A 357 -23.27 10.31 -9.52
N GLN A 358 -22.96 10.43 -10.81
CA GLN A 358 -21.60 10.29 -11.32
C GLN A 358 -20.90 11.64 -11.20
N LEU A 359 -19.65 11.64 -10.73
CA LEU A 359 -18.82 12.84 -10.61
C LEU A 359 -18.49 13.37 -12.01
N ILE A 360 -18.93 14.57 -12.36
CA ILE A 360 -18.73 15.17 -13.69
C ILE A 360 -17.74 16.33 -13.70
N ALA A 361 -17.50 16.96 -12.56
CA ALA A 361 -16.47 17.99 -12.44
C ALA A 361 -15.90 18.09 -11.02
N VAL A 362 -14.61 18.42 -10.94
CA VAL A 362 -13.93 18.83 -9.71
C VAL A 362 -13.25 20.16 -9.96
N LYS A 363 -13.57 21.15 -9.13
CA LYS A 363 -12.90 22.45 -9.12
C LYS A 363 -11.97 22.54 -7.91
N ASP A 364 -10.68 22.73 -8.15
CA ASP A 364 -9.68 22.85 -7.08
C ASP A 364 -9.78 24.18 -6.31
N THR A 365 -8.91 24.38 -5.33
CA THR A 365 -8.89 25.59 -4.50
C THR A 365 -8.40 26.86 -5.24
N GLN A 366 -7.85 26.71 -6.45
CA GLN A 366 -7.45 27.81 -7.34
C GLN A 366 -8.54 28.11 -8.40
N GLY A 367 -9.55 27.26 -8.52
CA GLY A 367 -10.64 27.41 -9.48
C GLY A 367 -10.46 26.62 -10.78
N HIS A 368 -9.39 25.84 -10.92
CA HIS A 368 -9.15 24.98 -12.07
C HIS A 368 -10.09 23.79 -12.07
N GLU A 369 -10.69 23.48 -13.22
CA GLU A 369 -11.75 22.48 -13.34
C GLU A 369 -11.29 21.27 -14.15
N THR A 370 -11.37 20.07 -13.55
CA THR A 370 -11.24 18.79 -14.25
C THR A 370 -12.62 18.20 -14.49
N ARG A 371 -12.91 17.74 -15.72
CA ARG A 371 -14.21 17.18 -16.11
C ARG A 371 -14.13 15.69 -16.43
N TYR A 372 -15.24 14.98 -16.25
CA TYR A 372 -15.35 13.54 -16.41
C TYR A 372 -16.54 13.18 -17.32
N GLU A 373 -16.33 12.27 -18.26
CA GLU A 373 -17.37 11.79 -19.19
C GLU A 373 -17.57 10.28 -19.05
N TYR A 374 -18.83 9.83 -19.17
CA TYR A 374 -19.19 8.42 -19.00
C TYR A 374 -20.02 7.90 -20.18
N ASN A 375 -19.93 6.60 -20.45
CA ASN A 375 -20.82 5.93 -21.39
C ASN A 375 -22.17 5.54 -20.73
N ILE A 376 -23.08 4.96 -21.51
CA ILE A 376 -24.40 4.52 -21.01
C ILE A 376 -24.32 3.44 -19.92
N ALA A 377 -23.28 2.61 -19.94
CA ALA A 377 -23.03 1.57 -18.95
C ALA A 377 -22.43 2.13 -17.64
N GLY A 378 -22.05 3.42 -17.62
CA GLY A 378 -21.41 4.09 -16.48
C GLY A 378 -19.89 3.97 -16.44
N ASP A 379 -19.24 3.54 -17.54
CA ASP A 379 -17.77 3.52 -17.60
C ASP A 379 -17.22 4.91 -17.90
N LEU A 380 -16.15 5.32 -17.20
CA LEU A 380 -15.45 6.60 -17.39
C LEU A 380 -14.68 6.61 -18.72
N THR A 381 -15.24 7.25 -19.75
CA THR A 381 -14.67 7.27 -21.10
C THR A 381 -13.68 8.40 -21.32
N ALA A 382 -13.76 9.48 -20.55
CA ALA A 382 -12.78 10.57 -20.64
C ALA A 382 -12.56 11.34 -19.34
N VAL A 383 -11.32 11.78 -19.16
CA VAL A 383 -10.93 12.82 -18.18
C VAL A 383 -10.37 14.00 -18.95
N ILE A 384 -10.92 15.19 -18.72
CA ILE A 384 -10.53 16.44 -19.37
C ILE A 384 -9.87 17.32 -18.31
N ALA A 385 -8.59 17.63 -18.48
CA ALA A 385 -7.83 18.45 -17.56
C ALA A 385 -8.17 19.96 -17.71
N PRO A 386 -7.74 20.82 -16.78
CA PRO A 386 -8.03 22.26 -16.82
C PRO A 386 -7.59 22.98 -18.10
N ASP A 387 -6.49 22.54 -18.71
CA ASP A 387 -5.99 23.07 -19.98
C ASP A 387 -6.76 22.58 -21.23
N GLY A 388 -7.74 21.67 -21.05
CA GLY A 388 -8.52 21.06 -22.12
C GLY A 388 -7.93 19.77 -22.69
N SER A 389 -6.76 19.31 -22.21
CA SER A 389 -6.19 18.02 -22.60
C SER A 389 -7.12 16.86 -22.20
N ARG A 390 -7.24 15.86 -23.07
CA ARG A 390 -8.24 14.78 -22.94
C ARG A 390 -7.59 13.40 -22.91
N ASN A 391 -7.85 12.66 -21.83
CA ASN A 391 -7.45 11.28 -21.65
C ASN A 391 -8.65 10.36 -21.88
N GLY A 392 -8.61 9.52 -22.91
CA GLY A 392 -9.71 8.64 -23.30
C GLY A 392 -9.49 7.18 -22.92
N THR A 393 -10.56 6.49 -22.50
CA THR A 393 -10.56 5.04 -22.26
C THR A 393 -11.70 4.35 -23.01
N GLN A 394 -11.38 3.24 -23.66
CA GLN A 394 -12.35 2.36 -24.32
C GLN A 394 -12.49 1.05 -23.55
N TYR A 395 -13.70 0.52 -23.50
CA TYR A 395 -14.05 -0.65 -22.73
C TYR A 395 -14.63 -1.75 -23.62
N ASP A 396 -14.42 -3.01 -23.24
CA ASP A 396 -15.14 -4.14 -23.82
C ASP A 396 -16.60 -4.22 -23.32
N ALA A 397 -17.31 -5.25 -23.78
CA ALA A 397 -18.71 -5.48 -23.40
C ALA A 397 -18.90 -5.84 -21.92
N TRP A 398 -17.85 -6.23 -21.19
CA TRP A 398 -17.89 -6.52 -19.76
C TRP A 398 -17.56 -5.28 -18.91
N GLY A 399 -16.92 -4.26 -19.49
CA GLY A 399 -16.48 -3.05 -18.79
C GLY A 399 -14.99 -3.06 -18.44
N LYS A 400 -14.17 -3.83 -19.16
CA LYS A 400 -12.71 -3.84 -18.99
C LYS A 400 -12.05 -2.91 -19.97
N ALA A 401 -11.09 -2.13 -19.50
CA ALA A 401 -10.38 -1.16 -20.32
C ALA A 401 -9.49 -1.88 -21.34
N ILE A 402 -9.85 -1.80 -22.62
CA ILE A 402 -9.09 -2.42 -23.73
C ILE A 402 -8.11 -1.44 -24.39
N ARG A 403 -8.33 -0.14 -24.21
CA ARG A 403 -7.49 0.91 -24.80
C ARG A 403 -7.53 2.17 -23.96
N THR A 404 -6.37 2.76 -23.70
CA THR A 404 -6.24 4.10 -23.10
C THR A 404 -5.41 4.98 -24.03
N THR A 405 -5.86 6.22 -24.25
CA THR A 405 -5.15 7.21 -25.06
C THR A 405 -4.95 8.50 -24.29
N GLN A 406 -3.71 8.98 -24.21
CA GLN A 406 -3.31 10.22 -23.55
C GLN A 406 -2.29 10.95 -24.43
N GLY A 407 -2.54 12.22 -24.76
CA GLY A 407 -1.62 13.02 -25.60
C GLY A 407 -1.27 12.35 -26.94
N GLY A 408 -2.21 11.63 -27.56
CA GLY A 408 -2.01 10.85 -28.79
C GLY A 408 -1.34 9.48 -28.60
N LEU A 409 -0.76 9.20 -27.44
CA LEU A 409 -0.13 7.92 -27.10
C LEU A 409 -1.18 6.89 -26.70
N THR A 410 -1.10 5.67 -27.22
CA THR A 410 -2.09 4.61 -26.99
C THR A 410 -1.45 3.36 -26.41
N ARG A 411 -2.04 2.82 -25.34
CA ARG A 411 -1.79 1.45 -24.86
C ARG A 411 -3.05 0.61 -24.96
N SER A 412 -2.91 -0.71 -25.10
CA SER A 412 -4.04 -1.64 -25.17
C SER A 412 -3.83 -2.90 -24.33
N MET A 413 -4.95 -3.49 -23.90
CA MET A 413 -4.99 -4.71 -23.10
C MET A 413 -5.93 -5.73 -23.74
N GLU A 414 -5.52 -6.98 -23.74
CA GLU A 414 -6.36 -8.12 -24.14
C GLU A 414 -6.63 -9.00 -22.92
N TYR A 415 -7.85 -9.50 -22.83
CA TYR A 415 -8.33 -10.31 -21.72
C TYR A 415 -8.76 -11.69 -22.21
N ASP A 416 -8.59 -12.71 -21.37
CA ASP A 416 -9.25 -14.01 -21.58
C ASP A 416 -10.70 -14.01 -21.05
N ALA A 417 -11.40 -15.15 -21.18
CA ALA A 417 -12.78 -15.30 -20.72
C ALA A 417 -12.94 -15.21 -19.19
N ALA A 418 -11.91 -15.58 -18.41
CA ALA A 418 -11.85 -15.33 -16.97
C ALA A 418 -11.61 -13.85 -16.65
N GLY A 419 -11.20 -13.09 -17.67
CA GLY A 419 -11.06 -11.67 -17.61
C GLY A 419 -9.71 -11.21 -17.06
N ARG A 420 -8.69 -12.07 -17.19
CA ARG A 420 -7.30 -11.84 -16.81
C ARG A 420 -6.57 -11.23 -18.01
N VAL A 421 -5.62 -10.33 -17.77
CA VAL A 421 -4.82 -9.74 -18.85
C VAL A 421 -3.92 -10.82 -19.44
N ILE A 422 -4.05 -11.12 -20.73
CA ILE A 422 -3.19 -12.08 -21.44
C ILE A 422 -2.15 -11.39 -22.32
N ARG A 423 -2.41 -10.13 -22.71
CA ARG A 423 -1.48 -9.31 -23.46
C ARG A 423 -1.65 -7.83 -23.11
N LEU A 424 -0.53 -7.16 -22.92
CA LEU A 424 -0.43 -5.71 -22.77
C LEU A 424 0.43 -5.18 -23.92
N THR A 425 -0.10 -4.29 -24.74
CA THR A 425 0.66 -3.62 -25.82
C THR A 425 0.87 -2.16 -25.45
N ASN A 426 2.12 -1.72 -25.45
CA ASN A 426 2.49 -0.35 -25.10
C ASN A 426 2.39 0.60 -26.30
N GLU A 427 2.76 1.85 -26.07
CA GLU A 427 2.73 2.96 -27.03
C GLU A 427 3.68 2.75 -28.22
N ASN A 428 4.72 1.94 -28.05
CA ASN A 428 5.66 1.55 -29.12
C ASN A 428 5.14 0.36 -29.96
N GLY A 429 4.02 -0.26 -29.59
CA GLY A 429 3.54 -1.50 -30.20
C GLY A 429 4.23 -2.78 -29.71
N SER A 430 5.21 -2.67 -28.80
CA SER A 430 5.80 -3.81 -28.08
C SER A 430 4.78 -4.40 -27.11
N HIS A 431 4.88 -5.69 -26.83
CA HIS A 431 3.91 -6.36 -25.96
C HIS A 431 4.53 -7.24 -24.88
N THR A 432 3.84 -7.31 -23.74
CA THR A 432 4.05 -8.31 -22.69
C THR A 432 2.91 -9.32 -22.74
N THR A 433 3.19 -10.60 -22.51
CA THR A 433 2.16 -11.65 -22.44
C THR A 433 2.18 -12.36 -21.10
N PHE A 434 1.01 -12.82 -20.65
CA PHE A 434 0.82 -13.47 -19.35
C PHE A 434 0.09 -14.80 -19.52
N ARG A 435 0.47 -15.79 -18.72
CA ARG A 435 -0.22 -17.07 -18.62
C ARG A 435 -0.54 -17.39 -17.18
N TYR A 436 -1.68 -18.02 -16.98
CA TYR A 436 -2.22 -18.35 -15.67
C TYR A 436 -2.50 -19.84 -15.59
N ASP A 437 -2.45 -20.40 -14.39
CA ASP A 437 -2.93 -21.75 -14.15
C ASP A 437 -4.47 -21.81 -14.03
N VAL A 438 -4.97 -23.00 -13.70
CA VAL A 438 -6.39 -23.26 -13.51
C VAL A 438 -6.97 -22.58 -12.26
N LEU A 439 -6.13 -22.10 -11.33
CA LEU A 439 -6.58 -21.33 -10.16
C LEU A 439 -6.41 -19.82 -10.34
N ASP A 440 -6.25 -19.34 -11.58
CA ASP A 440 -6.06 -17.92 -11.91
C ASP A 440 -4.75 -17.30 -11.40
N ARG A 441 -3.74 -18.11 -11.06
CA ARG A 441 -2.43 -17.63 -10.59
C ARG A 441 -1.48 -17.46 -11.78
N LEU A 442 -0.73 -16.35 -11.81
CA LEU A 442 0.26 -16.09 -12.86
C LEU A 442 1.37 -17.14 -12.82
N ILE A 443 1.55 -17.93 -13.88
CA ILE A 443 2.60 -18.96 -13.97
C ILE A 443 3.70 -18.63 -14.97
N GLN A 444 3.44 -17.67 -15.87
CA GLN A 444 4.45 -17.20 -16.80
C GLN A 444 4.15 -15.76 -17.22
N GLU A 445 5.19 -14.95 -17.27
CA GLU A 445 5.19 -13.69 -18.00
C GLU A 445 6.32 -13.67 -19.02
N THR A 446 6.07 -13.05 -20.17
CA THR A 446 7.09 -12.74 -21.17
C THR A 446 7.06 -11.23 -21.38
N GLY A 447 8.09 -10.54 -20.88
CA GLY A 447 8.19 -9.09 -20.86
C GLY A 447 8.32 -8.45 -22.25
N PHE A 448 8.29 -7.12 -22.31
CA PHE A 448 8.53 -6.34 -23.54
C PHE A 448 9.86 -6.65 -24.22
N ASP A 449 10.77 -7.26 -23.48
CA ASP A 449 12.13 -7.57 -23.86
C ASP A 449 12.37 -9.04 -24.22
N GLY A 450 11.28 -9.80 -24.37
CA GLY A 450 11.27 -11.22 -24.74
C GLY A 450 11.67 -12.17 -23.60
N ARG A 451 12.15 -11.63 -22.47
CA ARG A 451 12.55 -12.38 -21.28
C ARG A 451 11.35 -13.09 -20.69
N THR A 452 11.50 -14.38 -20.40
CA THR A 452 10.43 -15.19 -19.84
C THR A 452 10.70 -15.54 -18.38
N GLN A 453 9.76 -15.20 -17.51
CA GLN A 453 9.75 -15.61 -16.12
C GLN A 453 8.66 -16.64 -15.90
N ARG A 454 8.92 -17.64 -15.05
CA ARG A 454 7.93 -18.65 -14.66
C ARG A 454 7.79 -18.71 -13.15
N TYR A 455 6.58 -18.98 -12.69
CA TYR A 455 6.24 -19.04 -11.27
C TYR A 455 5.51 -20.35 -10.98
N HIS A 456 5.87 -20.96 -9.85
CA HIS A 456 5.29 -22.20 -9.37
C HIS A 456 4.79 -21.97 -7.95
N HIS A 457 3.54 -22.33 -7.71
CA HIS A 457 2.86 -22.15 -6.44
C HIS A 457 2.63 -23.51 -5.78
N ASP A 458 2.59 -23.53 -4.44
CA ASP A 458 2.11 -24.69 -3.72
C ASP A 458 0.58 -24.84 -3.80
N LEU A 459 0.06 -25.89 -3.17
CA LEU A 459 -1.38 -26.19 -3.12
C LEU A 459 -2.19 -25.12 -2.37
N THR A 460 -1.55 -24.29 -1.55
CA THR A 460 -2.18 -23.18 -0.80
C THR A 460 -2.10 -21.85 -1.54
N GLY A 461 -1.39 -21.78 -2.67
CA GLY A 461 -1.22 -20.56 -3.46
C GLY A 461 0.06 -19.78 -3.20
N LYS A 462 0.96 -20.24 -2.32
CA LYS A 462 2.22 -19.53 -2.04
C LYS A 462 3.25 -19.79 -3.12
N LEU A 463 4.02 -18.77 -3.50
CA LEU A 463 5.11 -18.89 -4.46
C LEU A 463 6.25 -19.72 -3.86
N ILE A 464 6.50 -20.91 -4.40
CA ILE A 464 7.56 -21.81 -3.91
C ILE A 464 8.76 -21.88 -4.85
N ARG A 465 8.59 -21.52 -6.12
CA ARG A 465 9.68 -21.51 -7.09
C ARG A 465 9.45 -20.50 -8.21
N SER A 466 10.51 -19.83 -8.63
CA SER A 466 10.52 -18.96 -9.80
C SER A 466 11.72 -19.28 -10.67
N GLU A 467 11.53 -19.13 -11.98
CA GLU A 467 12.58 -19.30 -12.99
C GLU A 467 12.70 -18.03 -13.80
N ASP A 468 13.94 -17.59 -14.00
CA ASP A 468 14.21 -16.31 -14.62
C ASP A 468 15.54 -16.36 -15.39
N GLU A 469 15.49 -16.72 -16.68
CA GLU A 469 16.66 -16.90 -17.55
C GLU A 469 17.79 -17.73 -16.88
N GLY A 470 17.42 -18.89 -16.32
CA GLY A 470 18.37 -19.80 -15.66
C GLY A 470 18.71 -19.47 -14.21
N LEU A 471 18.14 -18.40 -13.62
CA LEU A 471 18.09 -18.23 -12.16
C LEU A 471 16.84 -18.92 -11.63
N VAL A 472 17.03 -19.92 -10.77
CA VAL A 472 15.93 -20.65 -10.12
C VAL A 472 15.92 -20.32 -8.64
N THR A 473 14.91 -19.60 -8.19
CA THR A 473 14.72 -19.26 -6.77
C THR A 473 13.71 -20.21 -6.15
N HIS A 474 13.98 -20.75 -4.96
CA HIS A 474 12.99 -21.48 -4.15
C HIS A 474 12.76 -20.78 -2.82
N TRP A 475 11.50 -20.77 -2.38
CA TRP A 475 11.08 -20.25 -1.08
C TRP A 475 10.59 -21.39 -0.19
N HIS A 476 11.01 -21.35 1.07
CA HIS A 476 10.63 -22.31 2.10
C HIS A 476 9.84 -21.59 3.19
N TYR A 477 8.75 -22.22 3.62
CA TYR A 477 7.82 -21.68 4.60
C TYR A 477 7.73 -22.64 5.80
N ASP A 478 7.44 -22.09 6.98
CA ASP A 478 7.04 -22.89 8.14
C ASP A 478 5.52 -23.19 8.15
N GLU A 479 5.05 -23.90 9.17
CA GLU A 479 3.63 -24.26 9.32
C GLU A 479 2.71 -23.05 9.47
N ALA A 480 3.26 -21.89 9.85
CA ALA A 480 2.57 -20.61 10.01
C ALA A 480 2.59 -19.74 8.74
N ASP A 481 3.04 -20.29 7.60
CA ASP A 481 3.21 -19.58 6.32
C ASP A 481 4.25 -18.45 6.34
N ARG A 482 5.20 -18.48 7.28
CA ARG A 482 6.31 -17.51 7.33
C ARG A 482 7.49 -18.04 6.54
N ILE A 483 8.17 -17.17 5.79
CA ILE A 483 9.37 -17.53 5.04
C ILE A 483 10.50 -17.84 6.02
N THR A 484 11.15 -18.99 5.88
CA THR A 484 12.28 -19.40 6.74
C THR A 484 13.60 -19.42 5.99
N GLN A 485 13.57 -19.76 4.71
CA GLN A 485 14.76 -19.82 3.86
C GLN A 485 14.41 -19.55 2.40
N ARG A 486 15.40 -19.03 1.68
CA ARG A 486 15.40 -18.93 0.24
C ARG A 486 16.69 -19.48 -0.33
N THR A 487 16.59 -20.19 -1.45
CA THR A 487 17.75 -20.70 -2.20
C THR A 487 17.72 -20.17 -3.63
N VAL A 488 18.89 -19.95 -4.22
CA VAL A 488 19.02 -19.59 -5.64
C VAL A 488 19.99 -20.54 -6.30
N ASN A 489 19.55 -21.21 -7.37
CA ASN A 489 20.29 -22.27 -8.06
C ASN A 489 20.78 -23.40 -7.12
N GLY A 490 20.02 -23.68 -6.06
CA GLY A 490 20.35 -24.70 -5.06
C GLY A 490 21.29 -24.21 -3.94
N GLU A 491 21.84 -23.01 -4.04
CA GLU A 491 22.68 -22.41 -3.00
C GLU A 491 21.84 -21.61 -2.00
N THR A 492 22.20 -21.67 -0.73
CA THR A 492 21.56 -20.87 0.32
C THR A 492 21.76 -19.38 0.05
N ALA A 493 20.65 -18.65 -0.06
CA ALA A 493 20.65 -17.20 -0.13
C ALA A 493 20.30 -16.65 1.27
N GLU A 494 19.05 -16.30 1.54
CA GLU A 494 18.62 -15.71 2.81
C GLU A 494 17.98 -16.72 3.75
N GLN A 495 18.13 -16.45 5.04
CA GLN A 495 17.52 -17.19 6.14
C GLN A 495 16.87 -16.22 7.12
N TRP A 496 15.64 -16.53 7.53
CA TRP A 496 14.85 -15.77 8.50
C TRP A 496 14.71 -16.58 9.79
N ARG A 497 14.67 -15.87 10.93
CA ARG A 497 14.40 -16.48 12.24
C ARG A 497 13.35 -15.68 12.97
N TYR A 498 12.45 -16.39 13.64
CA TYR A 498 11.38 -15.84 14.45
C TYR A 498 11.54 -16.29 15.90
N ASP A 499 11.07 -15.49 16.86
CA ASP A 499 10.94 -15.91 18.25
C ASP A 499 9.65 -16.73 18.51
N GLU A 500 9.43 -17.09 19.77
CA GLU A 500 8.26 -17.86 20.22
C GLU A 500 6.93 -17.09 20.07
N ARG A 501 6.96 -15.76 20.12
CA ARG A 501 5.79 -14.90 19.83
C ARG A 501 5.52 -14.81 18.33
N GLY A 502 6.52 -15.15 17.53
CA GLY A 502 6.49 -15.16 16.08
C GLY A 502 6.98 -13.86 15.44
N TRP A 503 7.66 -13.01 16.21
CA TRP A 503 8.30 -11.80 15.71
C TRP A 503 9.63 -12.13 15.03
N LEU A 504 9.94 -11.43 13.94
CA LEU A 504 11.16 -11.64 13.16
C LEU A 504 12.37 -11.11 13.91
N THR A 505 13.27 -11.97 14.37
CA THR A 505 14.44 -11.55 15.16
C THR A 505 15.71 -11.41 14.33
N GLN A 506 15.80 -12.11 13.19
CA GLN A 506 17.02 -12.14 12.39
C GLN A 506 16.74 -12.44 10.92
N ILE A 507 17.47 -11.77 10.02
CA ILE A 507 17.68 -12.22 8.63
C ILE A 507 19.18 -12.26 8.35
N SER A 508 19.67 -13.30 7.67
CA SER A 508 21.09 -13.42 7.30
C SER A 508 21.31 -14.02 5.91
N HIS A 509 22.44 -13.69 5.27
CA HIS A 509 22.91 -14.34 4.04
C HIS A 509 24.43 -14.16 3.86
N LEU A 510 24.98 -14.75 2.79
CA LEU A 510 26.35 -14.49 2.34
C LEU A 510 26.36 -13.47 1.20
N SER A 511 27.06 -12.35 1.39
CA SER A 511 27.31 -11.33 0.36
C SER A 511 28.78 -11.32 0.00
N GLU A 512 29.16 -11.69 -1.23
CA GLU A 512 30.56 -11.83 -1.65
C GLU A 512 31.39 -12.64 -0.61
N GLY A 513 30.83 -13.73 -0.10
CA GLY A 513 31.39 -14.59 0.95
C GLY A 513 31.26 -14.08 2.39
N HIS A 514 30.92 -12.80 2.61
CA HIS A 514 30.79 -12.23 3.95
C HIS A 514 29.42 -12.56 4.54
N ARG A 515 29.37 -13.02 5.80
CA ARG A 515 28.10 -13.19 6.50
C ARG A 515 27.58 -11.81 6.90
N VAL A 516 26.44 -11.42 6.35
CA VAL A 516 25.74 -10.17 6.68
C VAL A 516 24.41 -10.50 7.32
N THR A 517 24.17 -9.95 8.50
CA THR A 517 22.99 -10.22 9.31
C THR A 517 22.31 -8.91 9.73
N VAL A 518 20.98 -8.90 9.71
CA VAL A 518 20.14 -7.86 10.32
C VAL A 518 19.41 -8.49 11.51
N HIS A 519 19.47 -7.85 12.66
CA HIS A 519 18.80 -8.25 13.89
C HIS A 519 17.73 -7.22 14.26
N TYR A 520 16.62 -7.70 14.81
CA TYR A 520 15.53 -6.86 15.31
C TYR A 520 15.28 -7.14 16.79
N GLY A 521 15.04 -6.08 17.54
CA GLY A 521 14.57 -6.14 18.93
C GLY A 521 13.14 -5.64 19.04
N TYR A 522 12.36 -6.21 19.96
CA TYR A 522 11.01 -5.77 20.29
C TYR A 522 10.87 -5.58 21.80
N ASP A 523 9.97 -4.70 22.23
CA ASP A 523 9.54 -4.63 23.62
C ASP A 523 8.38 -5.60 23.90
N GLU A 524 7.92 -5.67 25.15
CA GLU A 524 6.82 -6.56 25.55
C GLU A 524 5.49 -6.25 24.86
N LYS A 525 5.37 -5.05 24.28
CA LYS A 525 4.23 -4.52 23.54
C LYS A 525 4.32 -4.77 22.03
N GLY A 526 5.36 -5.47 21.56
CA GLY A 526 5.59 -5.79 20.15
C GLY A 526 6.09 -4.62 19.30
N ARG A 527 6.54 -3.54 19.94
CA ARG A 527 7.09 -2.38 19.23
C ARG A 527 8.58 -2.58 18.98
N LEU A 528 9.07 -2.19 17.80
CA LEU A 528 10.46 -2.33 17.41
C LEU A 528 11.38 -1.46 18.30
N THR A 529 12.28 -2.07 19.06
CA THR A 529 13.22 -1.36 19.94
C THR A 529 14.58 -1.12 19.30
N GLY A 530 14.87 -1.79 18.18
CA GLY A 530 16.07 -1.48 17.42
C GLY A 530 16.31 -2.39 16.22
N GLU A 531 17.18 -1.90 15.35
CA GLU A 531 17.72 -2.63 14.21
C GLU A 531 19.25 -2.61 14.29
N ARG A 532 19.88 -3.78 14.16
CA ARG A 532 21.34 -3.93 14.18
C ARG A 532 21.84 -4.72 12.98
N GLN A 533 22.77 -4.18 12.22
CA GLN A 533 23.44 -4.90 11.12
C GLN A 533 24.86 -5.29 11.50
N THR A 534 25.27 -6.49 11.12
CA THR A 534 26.63 -7.01 11.35
C THR A 534 27.22 -7.59 10.07
N VAL A 535 28.53 -7.41 9.88
CA VAL A 535 29.29 -7.98 8.76
C VAL A 535 30.49 -8.74 9.33
N HIS A 536 30.59 -10.02 8.99
CA HIS A 536 31.66 -10.91 9.46
C HIS A 536 32.60 -11.33 8.33
N HIS A 537 33.85 -11.61 8.69
CA HIS A 537 34.89 -12.05 7.77
C HIS A 537 34.57 -13.44 7.19
N PRO A 538 34.76 -13.67 5.87
CA PRO A 538 34.33 -14.90 5.19
C PRO A 538 34.91 -16.20 5.76
N GLN A 539 36.18 -16.20 6.18
CA GLN A 539 36.84 -17.44 6.63
C GLN A 539 36.99 -17.56 8.15
N THR A 540 37.04 -16.45 8.88
CA THR A 540 37.37 -16.44 10.31
C THR A 540 36.16 -16.13 11.18
N GLU A 541 35.04 -15.73 10.56
CA GLU A 541 33.82 -15.25 11.23
C GLU A 541 34.04 -14.07 12.20
N ALA A 542 35.21 -13.42 12.16
CA ALA A 542 35.49 -12.23 12.94
C ALA A 542 34.57 -11.06 12.53
N LEU A 543 34.02 -10.33 13.50
CA LEU A 543 33.21 -9.15 13.24
C LEU A 543 34.07 -8.06 12.60
N LEU A 544 33.71 -7.64 11.38
CA LEU A 544 34.40 -6.57 10.64
C LEU A 544 33.74 -5.21 10.87
N TRP A 545 32.42 -5.19 10.96
CA TRP A 545 31.66 -3.96 11.13
C TRP A 545 30.27 -4.23 11.73
N GLN A 546 29.77 -3.28 12.51
CA GLN A 546 28.42 -3.27 13.03
C GLN A 546 27.83 -1.85 13.01
N HIS A 547 26.51 -1.78 12.89
CA HIS A 547 25.72 -0.57 13.10
C HIS A 547 24.46 -0.93 13.87
N GLU A 548 24.04 -0.04 14.76
CA GLU A 548 22.80 -0.19 15.52
C GLU A 548 22.05 1.14 15.60
N THR A 549 20.74 1.08 15.39
CA THR A 549 19.82 2.16 15.70
C THR A 549 18.77 1.63 16.66
N ARG A 550 18.65 2.23 17.84
CA ARG A 550 17.61 1.87 18.83
C ARG A 550 16.47 2.87 18.81
N HIS A 551 15.28 2.41 19.12
CA HIS A 551 14.06 3.19 19.18
C HIS A 551 13.52 3.20 20.60
N ALA A 552 13.09 4.37 21.04
CA ALA A 552 12.48 4.54 22.35
C ALA A 552 11.13 5.24 22.20
N TYR A 553 10.23 4.85 23.08
CA TYR A 553 8.84 5.30 23.09
C TYR A 553 8.59 6.08 24.37
N ASN A 554 7.91 7.21 24.28
CA ASN A 554 7.53 7.96 25.47
C ASN A 554 6.40 7.25 26.25
N ALA A 555 6.02 7.82 27.39
CA ALA A 555 4.94 7.28 28.23
C ALA A 555 3.58 7.21 27.48
N GLN A 556 3.42 8.01 26.44
CA GLN A 556 2.23 8.08 25.58
C GLN A 556 2.34 7.19 24.32
N GLY A 557 3.33 6.28 24.26
CA GLY A 557 3.45 5.32 23.16
C GLY A 557 4.09 5.83 21.87
N LEU A 558 4.36 7.14 21.76
CA LEU A 558 4.93 7.74 20.55
C LEU A 558 6.40 7.34 20.37
N ALA A 559 6.76 6.91 19.16
CA ALA A 559 8.14 6.73 18.69
C ALA A 559 8.83 8.08 18.49
N ASN A 560 8.97 8.85 19.56
CA ASN A 560 9.49 10.21 19.52
C ASN A 560 11.01 10.26 19.71
N ARG A 561 11.67 9.11 19.89
CA ARG A 561 13.11 9.06 20.12
C ARG A 561 13.79 7.94 19.34
N CYS A 562 14.88 8.30 18.68
CA CYS A 562 15.81 7.39 18.01
C CYS A 562 17.19 7.57 18.62
N ILE A 563 17.93 6.49 18.80
CA ILE A 563 19.26 6.47 19.42
C ILE A 563 20.21 5.81 18.41
N PRO A 564 20.79 6.60 17.50
CA PRO A 564 21.84 6.12 16.61
C PRO A 564 23.08 5.75 17.44
N ASP A 565 23.78 4.69 17.05
CA ASP A 565 25.10 4.40 17.58
C ASP A 565 26.07 5.59 17.41
N ASN A 566 26.78 5.95 18.48
CA ASN A 566 27.78 7.04 18.51
C ASN A 566 27.23 8.47 18.33
N LEU A 567 25.90 8.68 18.43
CA LEU A 567 25.31 10.00 18.60
C LEU A 567 24.46 10.08 19.87
N PRO A 568 24.27 11.28 20.43
CA PRO A 568 23.20 11.53 21.39
C PRO A 568 21.83 11.14 20.81
N ALA A 569 20.88 10.85 21.69
CA ALA A 569 19.51 10.54 21.29
C ALA A 569 18.91 11.68 20.45
N VAL A 570 18.31 11.34 19.32
CA VAL A 570 17.47 12.22 18.53
C VAL A 570 16.08 12.18 19.12
N GLU A 571 15.53 13.34 19.47
CA GLU A 571 14.17 13.47 19.94
C GLU A 571 13.36 14.39 19.03
N TRP A 572 12.23 13.90 18.54
CA TRP A 572 11.30 14.69 17.75
C TRP A 572 10.26 15.31 18.67
N LEU A 573 10.15 16.63 18.58
CA LEU A 573 9.16 17.40 19.31
C LEU A 573 7.91 17.46 18.45
N THR A 574 6.78 17.05 19.00
CA THR A 574 5.49 17.10 18.31
C THR A 574 4.47 17.86 19.12
N TYR A 575 3.53 18.51 18.45
CA TYR A 575 2.30 18.99 19.07
C TYR A 575 1.10 18.25 18.48
N GLY A 576 0.04 18.13 19.28
CA GLY A 576 -1.12 17.33 18.90
C GLY A 576 -0.76 15.86 18.64
N SER A 577 -1.50 15.23 17.73
CA SER A 577 -1.34 13.80 17.42
C SER A 577 -0.23 13.50 16.40
N GLY A 578 0.84 14.31 16.36
CA GLY A 578 2.05 13.99 15.56
C GLY A 578 2.60 15.08 14.63
N TYR A 579 2.18 16.35 14.76
CA TYR A 579 2.78 17.42 13.95
C TYR A 579 4.15 17.81 14.49
N LEU A 580 5.19 17.71 13.66
CA LEU A 580 6.57 17.98 14.05
C LEU A 580 6.80 19.45 14.40
N ALA A 581 6.95 19.79 15.67
CA ALA A 581 7.30 21.13 16.14
C ALA A 581 8.80 21.44 15.99
N GLY A 582 9.64 20.41 16.09
CA GLY A 582 11.09 20.58 16.09
C GLY A 582 11.83 19.27 16.36
N MET A 583 13.14 19.38 16.52
CA MET A 583 14.02 18.24 16.79
C MET A 583 15.19 18.66 17.69
N LYS A 584 15.52 17.78 18.64
CA LYS A 584 16.67 17.89 19.53
C LYS A 584 17.66 16.76 19.29
N LEU A 585 18.94 17.07 19.44
CA LEU A 585 20.03 16.11 19.51
C LEU A 585 20.63 16.15 20.92
N GLY A 586 20.41 15.10 21.71
CA GLY A 586 20.56 15.15 23.15
C GLY A 586 19.63 16.25 23.72
N ASP A 587 20.17 17.10 24.57
CA ASP A 587 19.44 18.24 25.14
C ASP A 587 19.47 19.50 24.25
N THR A 588 20.13 19.44 23.09
CA THR A 588 20.32 20.62 22.21
C THR A 588 19.23 20.69 21.14
N PRO A 589 18.35 21.71 21.13
CA PRO A 589 17.43 21.94 20.01
C PRO A 589 18.22 22.38 18.76
N LEU A 590 17.95 21.75 17.62
CA LEU A 590 18.64 22.03 16.35
C LEU A 590 17.71 22.46 15.22
N VAL A 591 16.44 22.05 15.27
CA VAL A 591 15.44 22.39 14.27
C VAL A 591 14.16 22.81 14.97
N GLU A 592 13.60 23.92 14.55
CA GLU A 592 12.29 24.41 14.99
C GLU A 592 11.45 24.76 13.77
N TYR A 593 10.14 24.56 13.88
CA TYR A 593 9.20 24.83 12.80
C TYR A 593 8.04 25.70 13.26
N THR A 594 7.68 26.66 12.40
CA THR A 594 6.39 27.35 12.44
C THR A 594 5.50 26.81 11.32
N ARG A 595 4.20 26.70 11.60
CA ARG A 595 3.21 26.21 10.65
C ARG A 595 2.02 27.14 10.55
N ASP A 596 1.36 27.09 9.39
CA ASP A 596 0.08 27.74 9.17
C ASP A 596 -1.10 26.91 9.73
N ARG A 597 -2.31 27.40 9.49
CA ARG A 597 -3.57 26.77 9.92
C ARG A 597 -3.90 25.47 9.18
N LEU A 598 -3.09 25.10 8.19
CA LEU A 598 -3.19 23.86 7.44
C LEU A 598 -2.03 22.92 7.75
N HIS A 599 -1.25 23.22 8.80
CA HIS A 599 -0.09 22.47 9.25
C HIS A 599 1.05 22.39 8.22
N ARG A 600 1.08 23.30 7.24
CA ARG A 600 2.19 23.42 6.30
C ARG A 600 3.31 24.22 6.94
N GLU A 601 4.56 23.82 6.71
CA GLU A 601 5.74 24.54 7.18
C GLU A 601 5.80 25.92 6.55
N THR A 602 5.76 26.98 7.36
CA THR A 602 5.92 28.37 6.90
C THR A 602 7.26 28.97 7.27
N LEU A 603 7.87 28.48 8.36
CA LEU A 603 9.22 28.84 8.78
C LEU A 603 9.92 27.61 9.34
N ARG A 604 11.20 27.47 9.04
CA ARG A 604 12.10 26.54 9.71
C ARG A 604 13.37 27.24 10.15
N SER A 605 13.70 27.13 11.42
CA SER A 605 14.93 27.64 12.01
C SER A 605 15.90 26.48 12.28
N PHE A 606 17.15 26.61 11.82
CA PHE A 606 18.18 25.58 12.01
C PHE A 606 19.59 26.21 12.08
N GLY A 607 20.13 26.26 13.29
CA GLY A 607 21.34 27.02 13.59
C GLY A 607 21.13 28.51 13.37
N ARG A 608 21.95 29.14 12.51
CA ARG A 608 21.83 30.57 12.16
C ARG A 608 20.90 30.86 10.96
N TYR A 609 20.33 29.82 10.38
CA TYR A 609 19.54 29.92 9.15
C TYR A 609 18.06 29.84 9.45
N GLU A 610 17.30 30.65 8.71
CA GLU A 610 15.84 30.65 8.72
C GLU A 610 15.36 30.48 7.29
N LEU A 611 14.51 29.49 7.06
CA LEU A 611 13.88 29.20 5.77
C LEU A 611 12.39 29.53 5.87
N THR A 612 11.96 30.59 5.18
CA THR A 612 10.56 30.93 4.98
C THR A 612 10.03 30.18 3.77
N THR A 613 8.87 29.55 3.92
CA THR A 613 8.21 28.79 2.84
C THR A 613 6.80 29.32 2.61
N ALA A 614 6.45 29.55 1.35
CA ALA A 614 5.10 29.95 0.94
C ALA A 614 4.50 28.91 -0.02
N TYR A 615 3.16 28.83 -0.05
CA TYR A 615 2.42 27.90 -0.90
C TYR A 615 1.32 28.62 -1.67
N THR A 616 0.98 28.08 -2.84
CA THR A 616 -0.24 28.44 -3.56
C THR A 616 -1.48 27.99 -2.76
N PRO A 617 -2.68 28.51 -3.09
CA PRO A 617 -3.94 28.00 -2.54
C PRO A 617 -4.16 26.49 -2.73
N ALA A 618 -3.56 25.85 -3.75
CA ALA A 618 -3.61 24.39 -3.92
C ALA A 618 -2.55 23.64 -3.10
N GLY A 619 -1.76 24.32 -2.27
CA GLY A 619 -0.71 23.71 -1.47
C GLY A 619 0.57 23.39 -2.24
N GLN A 620 0.74 23.91 -3.47
CA GLN A 620 1.98 23.78 -4.21
C GLN A 620 3.02 24.76 -3.67
N LEU A 621 4.28 24.36 -3.62
CA LEU A 621 5.37 25.22 -3.18
C LEU A 621 5.44 26.47 -4.06
N GLN A 622 5.37 27.67 -3.48
CA GLN A 622 5.43 28.93 -4.21
C GLN A 622 6.81 29.58 -4.05
N SER A 623 7.36 29.57 -2.85
CA SER A 623 8.71 30.07 -2.59
C SER A 623 9.39 29.38 -1.41
N GLN A 624 10.71 29.41 -1.43
CA GLN A 624 11.60 29.01 -0.35
C GLN A 624 12.71 30.04 -0.25
N HIS A 625 12.64 30.90 0.76
CA HIS A 625 13.59 31.99 0.94
C HIS A 625 14.37 31.82 2.23
N LEU A 626 15.69 31.92 2.14
CA LEU A 626 16.56 31.86 3.30
C LEU A 626 16.82 33.29 3.79
N ASN A 627 17.25 33.44 5.04
CA ASN A 627 17.92 34.66 5.50
C ASN A 627 19.29 34.93 4.82
N SER A 628 19.53 34.28 3.67
CA SER A 628 20.62 34.47 2.73
C SER A 628 20.04 34.39 1.30
N LEU A 629 19.80 35.55 0.70
CA LEU A 629 19.10 35.70 -0.60
C LEU A 629 19.66 34.82 -1.72
N GLN A 630 20.95 34.51 -1.67
CA GLN A 630 21.66 33.71 -2.68
C GLN A 630 21.00 32.36 -3.01
N TYR A 631 20.22 31.80 -2.09
CA TYR A 631 19.62 30.48 -2.20
C TYR A 631 18.09 30.52 -2.32
N ASP A 632 17.52 31.71 -2.48
CA ASP A 632 16.09 31.89 -2.65
C ASP A 632 15.61 31.21 -3.93
N ARG A 633 14.47 30.55 -3.83
CA ARG A 633 13.82 29.87 -4.95
C ARG A 633 12.34 30.22 -5.01
N ASP A 634 11.89 30.66 -6.17
CA ASP A 634 10.49 30.84 -6.51
C ASP A 634 10.07 29.80 -7.53
N TYR A 635 8.87 29.26 -7.36
CA TYR A 635 8.31 28.18 -8.17
C TYR A 635 7.06 28.68 -8.88
N THR A 636 6.93 28.36 -10.17
CA THR A 636 5.73 28.69 -10.97
C THR A 636 5.15 27.41 -11.56
N TRP A 637 3.83 27.26 -11.45
CA TRP A 637 3.07 26.11 -11.91
C TRP A 637 2.09 26.54 -13.01
N ASN A 638 1.72 25.63 -13.92
CA ASN A 638 0.61 25.84 -14.85
C ASN A 638 -0.73 25.33 -14.26
N ASP A 639 -1.81 25.54 -15.01
CA ASP A 639 -3.19 25.20 -14.60
C ASP A 639 -3.40 23.68 -14.42
N ASN A 640 -2.57 22.84 -15.05
CA ASN A 640 -2.55 21.38 -14.84
C ASN A 640 -1.77 20.94 -13.60
N GLY A 641 -1.10 21.87 -12.93
CA GLY A 641 -0.28 21.61 -11.75
C GLY A 641 1.15 21.14 -12.06
N GLU A 642 1.65 21.32 -13.28
CA GLU A 642 3.03 21.02 -13.67
C GLU A 642 3.97 22.18 -13.31
N LEU A 643 5.17 21.88 -12.82
CA LEU A 643 6.18 22.89 -12.50
C LEU A 643 6.80 23.44 -13.78
N ILE A 644 6.50 24.69 -14.14
CA ILE A 644 6.98 25.31 -15.39
C ILE A 644 8.18 26.23 -15.17
N ARG A 645 8.48 26.64 -13.93
CA ARG A 645 9.65 27.49 -13.66
C ARG A 645 10.18 27.36 -12.23
N ILE A 646 11.51 27.35 -12.09
CA ILE A 646 12.21 27.64 -10.84
C ILE A 646 13.10 28.86 -11.09
N SER A 647 12.89 29.93 -10.33
CA SER A 647 13.68 31.16 -10.40
C SER A 647 14.52 31.32 -9.14
N SER A 648 15.77 31.74 -9.29
CA SER A 648 16.66 32.11 -8.19
C SER A 648 17.45 33.36 -8.59
N PRO A 649 18.07 34.10 -7.65
CA PRO A 649 18.83 35.30 -8.01
C PRO A 649 19.99 35.08 -8.98
N ARG A 650 20.45 33.83 -9.17
CA ARG A 650 21.56 33.49 -10.07
C ARG A 650 21.14 32.81 -11.37
N GLN A 651 19.99 32.17 -11.38
CA GLN A 651 19.59 31.29 -12.48
C GLN A 651 18.08 31.08 -12.46
N THR A 652 17.49 31.10 -13.65
CA THR A 652 16.11 30.67 -13.88
C THR A 652 16.12 29.43 -14.76
N ARG A 653 15.29 28.46 -14.43
CA ARG A 653 15.02 27.27 -15.24
C ARG A 653 13.54 27.21 -15.56
N SER A 654 13.21 27.13 -16.84
CA SER A 654 11.85 26.95 -17.34
C SER A 654 11.71 25.57 -17.97
N TYR A 655 10.56 24.93 -17.79
CA TYR A 655 10.26 23.57 -18.23
C TYR A 655 9.11 23.58 -19.23
N SER A 656 9.19 22.73 -20.25
CA SER A 656 8.14 22.53 -21.24
C SER A 656 7.70 21.07 -21.25
N TYR A 657 6.41 20.83 -21.45
CA TYR A 657 5.81 19.50 -21.41
C TYR A 657 5.02 19.22 -22.71
N SER A 658 4.91 17.94 -23.07
CA SER A 658 4.01 17.44 -24.11
C SER A 658 2.57 17.32 -23.58
N ASP A 659 1.59 17.11 -24.46
CA ASP A 659 0.19 16.80 -24.09
C ASP A 659 0.03 15.55 -23.19
N SER A 660 1.01 14.64 -23.18
CA SER A 660 1.04 13.48 -22.27
C SER A 660 1.80 13.74 -20.95
N GLY A 661 2.15 15.00 -20.64
CA GLY A 661 2.86 15.40 -19.42
C GLY A 661 4.35 15.05 -19.37
N ARG A 662 4.98 14.72 -20.50
CA ARG A 662 6.43 14.42 -20.58
C ARG A 662 7.24 15.68 -20.81
N LEU A 663 8.37 15.82 -20.12
CA LEU A 663 9.30 16.94 -20.31
C LEU A 663 9.85 16.93 -21.75
N THR A 664 9.66 18.02 -22.47
CA THR A 664 10.14 18.22 -23.86
C THR A 664 11.32 19.18 -23.94
N GLY A 665 11.57 19.97 -22.90
CA GLY A 665 12.66 20.94 -22.90
C GLY A 665 12.92 21.56 -21.53
N VAL A 666 14.18 21.92 -21.31
CA VAL A 666 14.60 22.79 -20.19
C VAL A 666 15.32 24.00 -20.76
N HIS A 667 14.85 25.19 -20.42
CA HIS A 667 15.48 26.46 -20.78
C HIS A 667 16.09 27.09 -19.54
N THR A 668 17.41 27.24 -19.54
CA THR A 668 18.18 27.77 -18.40
C THR A 668 18.78 29.11 -18.75
N THR A 669 18.45 30.15 -17.99
CA THR A 669 18.96 31.51 -18.18
C THR A 669 19.67 32.03 -16.92
N ALA A 670 20.76 32.77 -17.12
CA ALA A 670 21.49 33.54 -16.12
C ALA A 670 22.19 34.72 -16.81
N ALA A 671 22.85 35.62 -16.06
CA ALA A 671 23.44 36.86 -16.61
C ALA A 671 24.35 36.64 -17.85
N ASN A 672 25.05 35.51 -17.92
CA ASN A 672 25.93 35.14 -19.05
C ASN A 672 25.64 33.72 -19.58
N LEU A 673 24.41 33.22 -19.41
CA LEU A 673 24.04 31.87 -19.82
C LEU A 673 22.64 31.88 -20.42
N ASP A 674 22.51 31.33 -21.62
CA ASP A 674 21.22 31.03 -22.24
C ASP A 674 21.34 29.67 -22.94
N ILE A 675 20.84 28.61 -22.30
CA ILE A 675 20.93 27.24 -22.81
C ILE A 675 19.53 26.65 -22.88
N ARG A 676 19.17 26.09 -24.04
CA ARG A 676 18.03 25.18 -24.19
C ARG A 676 18.56 23.76 -24.33
N ILE A 677 17.95 22.84 -23.60
CA ILE A 677 18.22 21.41 -23.71
C ILE A 677 16.91 20.74 -24.11
N PRO A 678 16.76 20.27 -25.35
CA PRO A 678 15.58 19.52 -25.76
C PRO A 678 15.58 18.11 -25.14
N TYR A 679 14.39 17.58 -24.90
CA TYR A 679 14.17 16.22 -24.45
C TYR A 679 13.25 15.50 -25.44
N ALA A 680 13.82 14.54 -26.17
CA ALA A 680 13.08 13.67 -27.06
C ALA A 680 12.86 12.31 -26.39
N THR A 681 11.64 11.81 -26.45
CA THR A 681 11.29 10.44 -26.04
C THR A 681 10.54 9.74 -27.15
N ASP A 682 10.70 8.43 -27.26
CA ASP A 682 9.84 7.61 -28.11
C ASP A 682 8.42 7.49 -27.52
N PRO A 683 7.44 6.91 -28.25
CA PRO A 683 6.09 6.76 -27.74
C PRO A 683 5.98 6.06 -26.37
N ALA A 684 6.85 5.09 -26.04
CA ALA A 684 6.88 4.42 -24.73
C ALA A 684 7.61 5.21 -23.62
N GLY A 685 8.24 6.34 -23.94
CA GLY A 685 8.89 7.22 -22.96
C GLY A 685 10.39 6.96 -22.80
N ASN A 686 10.99 6.15 -23.66
CA ASN A 686 12.43 5.94 -23.67
C ASN A 686 13.12 7.16 -24.28
N ARG A 687 14.21 7.63 -23.65
CA ARG A 687 14.97 8.77 -24.15
C ARG A 687 15.59 8.47 -25.52
N LEU A 688 15.35 9.33 -26.49
CA LEU A 688 15.97 9.28 -27.82
C LEU A 688 17.31 10.04 -27.81
N PRO A 689 18.20 9.77 -28.80
CA PRO A 689 19.40 10.58 -29.00
C PRO A 689 19.05 12.07 -29.08
N ASP A 690 19.90 12.91 -28.49
CA ASP A 690 19.68 14.35 -28.49
C ASP A 690 19.69 14.89 -29.94
N PRO A 691 18.60 15.51 -30.42
CA PRO A 691 18.52 16.00 -31.80
C PRO A 691 19.58 17.06 -32.13
N GLU A 692 20.08 17.82 -31.14
CA GLU A 692 21.11 18.84 -31.38
C GLU A 692 22.51 18.22 -31.54
N LEU A 693 22.79 17.13 -30.83
CA LEU A 693 24.07 16.40 -30.92
C LEU A 693 24.08 15.36 -32.04
N HIS A 694 22.90 14.83 -32.41
CA HIS A 694 22.71 13.81 -33.44
C HIS A 694 21.58 14.19 -34.40
N PRO A 695 21.71 15.28 -35.17
CA PRO A 695 20.68 15.71 -36.11
C PRO A 695 20.40 14.69 -37.21
N ASP A 696 21.38 13.83 -37.52
CA ASP A 696 21.26 12.76 -38.52
C ASP A 696 20.60 11.48 -37.97
N SER A 697 20.25 11.43 -36.68
CA SER A 697 19.63 10.25 -36.08
C SER A 697 18.22 10.04 -36.60
N THR A 698 17.99 8.94 -37.32
CA THR A 698 16.67 8.50 -37.80
C THR A 698 15.92 7.61 -36.79
N LEU A 699 16.49 7.40 -35.59
CA LEU A 699 15.90 6.54 -34.56
C LEU A 699 14.65 7.19 -33.96
N SER A 700 13.49 6.59 -34.21
CA SER A 700 12.19 7.05 -33.67
C SER A 700 11.72 6.26 -32.44
N MET A 701 12.25 5.05 -32.22
CA MET A 701 11.92 4.20 -31.07
C MET A 701 13.01 3.19 -30.76
N TRP A 702 13.09 2.76 -29.50
CA TRP A 702 13.92 1.63 -29.10
C TRP A 702 13.13 0.32 -29.20
N PRO A 703 13.58 -0.67 -30.01
CA PRO A 703 13.04 -2.02 -29.94
C PRO A 703 13.12 -2.52 -28.50
N ASP A 704 12.08 -3.23 -28.04
CA ASP A 704 12.03 -3.86 -26.72
C ASP A 704 12.20 -2.89 -25.52
N ASN A 705 12.09 -1.58 -25.75
CA ASN A 705 12.33 -0.51 -24.76
C ASN A 705 13.74 -0.54 -24.14
N ARG A 706 14.76 -1.02 -24.87
CA ARG A 706 16.15 -1.06 -24.38
C ARG A 706 17.04 -0.05 -25.09
N ILE A 707 17.60 0.88 -24.33
CA ILE A 707 18.53 1.90 -24.85
C ILE A 707 19.89 1.26 -25.16
N ALA A 708 20.29 1.21 -26.43
CA ALA A 708 21.57 0.60 -26.83
C ALA A 708 22.71 1.60 -27.01
N ARG A 709 22.40 2.89 -27.18
CA ARG A 709 23.39 3.97 -27.29
C ARG A 709 22.79 5.33 -26.97
N ASP A 710 23.61 6.27 -26.52
CA ASP A 710 23.27 7.69 -26.43
C ASP A 710 24.39 8.54 -27.05
N ALA A 711 24.42 9.85 -26.76
CA ALA A 711 25.41 10.75 -27.33
C ALA A 711 26.86 10.48 -26.90
N HIS A 712 27.05 9.76 -25.81
CA HIS A 712 28.35 9.56 -25.19
C HIS A 712 28.73 8.09 -25.08
N TYR A 713 27.76 7.17 -25.09
CA TYR A 713 28.00 5.78 -24.71
C TYR A 713 27.26 4.76 -25.57
N LEU A 714 27.89 3.59 -25.69
CA LEU A 714 27.28 2.32 -26.10
C LEU A 714 26.95 1.50 -24.86
N TYR A 715 25.78 0.87 -24.82
CA TYR A 715 25.29 0.05 -23.73
C TYR A 715 25.11 -1.40 -24.16
N ARG A 716 25.54 -2.35 -23.32
CA ARG A 716 25.28 -3.79 -23.50
C ARG A 716 24.61 -4.36 -22.26
N TYR A 717 23.72 -5.30 -22.49
CA TYR A 717 22.94 -5.95 -21.44
C TYR A 717 23.13 -7.46 -21.47
N ASP A 718 22.99 -8.10 -20.31
CA ASP A 718 22.85 -9.56 -20.25
C ASP A 718 21.42 -10.00 -20.60
N ARG A 719 21.21 -11.31 -20.63
CA ARG A 719 19.88 -11.94 -20.81
C ARG A 719 18.86 -11.53 -19.74
N HIS A 720 19.31 -10.97 -18.61
CA HIS A 720 18.46 -10.48 -17.54
C HIS A 720 18.08 -9.00 -17.68
N GLY A 721 18.46 -8.35 -18.78
CA GLY A 721 18.21 -6.93 -18.99
C GLY A 721 19.09 -6.03 -18.12
N ARG A 722 20.14 -6.57 -17.48
CA ARG A 722 21.05 -5.79 -16.63
C ARG A 722 22.20 -5.23 -17.46
N LEU A 723 22.54 -3.96 -17.25
CA LEU A 723 23.65 -3.29 -17.93
C LEU A 723 24.98 -3.98 -17.58
N THR A 724 25.63 -4.65 -18.52
CA THR A 724 26.93 -5.33 -18.28
C THR A 724 28.13 -4.55 -18.75
N GLU A 725 27.96 -3.73 -19.79
CA GLU A 725 29.04 -2.92 -20.35
C GLU A 725 28.51 -1.55 -20.77
N LYS A 726 29.29 -0.51 -20.47
CA LYS A 726 29.10 0.85 -20.95
C LYS A 726 30.44 1.37 -21.47
N THR A 727 30.51 1.74 -22.73
CA THR A 727 31.76 2.15 -23.40
C THR A 727 31.55 3.48 -24.09
N ASP A 728 32.57 4.35 -24.13
CA ASP A 728 32.47 5.62 -24.86
C ASP A 728 32.12 5.40 -26.34
N LEU A 729 31.21 6.21 -26.87
CA LEU A 729 30.84 6.23 -28.28
C LEU A 729 31.86 7.06 -29.05
N ILE A 730 32.60 6.43 -29.97
CA ILE A 730 33.58 7.10 -30.83
C ILE A 730 32.96 7.34 -32.21
N PRO A 731 32.81 8.59 -32.68
CA PRO A 731 32.29 8.88 -34.01
C PRO A 731 33.15 8.29 -35.14
N GLU A 732 32.52 7.89 -36.25
CA GLU A 732 33.22 7.38 -37.43
C GLU A 732 34.24 8.41 -37.95
N GLY A 733 35.47 7.96 -38.25
CA GLY A 733 36.55 8.81 -38.75
C GLY A 733 37.40 9.52 -37.69
N VAL A 734 37.07 9.38 -36.40
CA VAL A 734 37.87 9.91 -35.28
C VAL A 734 38.87 8.86 -34.79
N ILE A 735 40.14 9.23 -34.69
CA ILE A 735 41.19 8.37 -34.10
C ILE A 735 40.85 8.15 -32.62
N ARG A 736 40.97 6.90 -32.15
CA ARG A 736 40.94 6.56 -30.71
C ARG A 736 42.01 7.36 -29.97
N THR A 737 41.64 8.48 -29.37
CA THR A 737 42.50 9.24 -28.47
C THR A 737 42.56 8.58 -27.09
N ASP A 738 43.53 8.97 -26.28
CA ASP A 738 43.91 8.39 -24.97
C ASP A 738 42.80 8.26 -23.92
N ASP A 739 41.53 8.58 -24.21
CA ASP A 739 40.44 8.70 -23.23
C ASP A 739 39.36 7.61 -23.27
N GLU A 740 39.40 6.63 -24.21
CA GLU A 740 38.37 5.57 -24.31
C GLU A 740 38.31 4.73 -23.03
N ARG A 741 37.15 4.77 -22.37
CA ARG A 741 36.87 4.04 -21.13
C ARG A 741 35.80 2.98 -21.36
N THR A 742 36.05 1.81 -20.79
CA THR A 742 35.07 0.73 -20.71
C THR A 742 34.71 0.51 -19.25
N HIS A 743 33.41 0.52 -18.97
CA HIS A 743 32.82 0.21 -17.68
C HIS A 743 32.20 -1.18 -17.76
N ARG A 744 32.55 -2.07 -16.83
CA ARG A 744 31.93 -3.40 -16.71
C ARG A 744 31.22 -3.53 -15.37
N TYR A 745 30.08 -4.22 -15.40
CA TYR A 745 29.19 -4.39 -14.27
C TYR A 745 28.86 -5.88 -14.10
N HIS A 746 28.98 -6.36 -12.87
CA HIS A 746 28.73 -7.74 -12.50
C HIS A 746 27.75 -7.79 -11.33
N TYR A 747 26.77 -8.68 -11.45
CA TYR A 747 25.63 -8.76 -10.55
C TYR A 747 25.57 -10.13 -9.91
N ASP A 748 25.07 -10.19 -8.69
CA ASP A 748 24.73 -11.46 -8.05
C ASP A 748 23.41 -12.04 -8.58
N SER A 749 23.02 -13.17 -8.00
CA SER A 749 21.79 -13.89 -8.32
C SER A 749 20.50 -13.16 -7.91
N ARG A 750 20.60 -12.05 -7.18
CA ARG A 750 19.49 -11.13 -6.86
C ARG A 750 19.48 -9.88 -7.72
N HIS A 751 20.28 -9.83 -8.79
CA HIS A 751 20.42 -8.65 -9.65
C HIS A 751 20.98 -7.42 -8.92
N ARG A 752 21.74 -7.61 -7.83
CA ARG A 752 22.44 -6.52 -7.13
C ARG A 752 23.84 -6.37 -7.72
N LEU A 753 24.28 -5.13 -7.99
CA LEU A 753 25.62 -4.86 -8.52
C LEU A 753 26.67 -5.14 -7.44
N VAL A 754 27.42 -6.24 -7.56
CA VAL A 754 28.42 -6.66 -6.57
C VAL A 754 29.85 -6.32 -7.00
N HIS A 755 30.10 -6.16 -8.30
CA HIS A 755 31.42 -5.84 -8.83
C HIS A 755 31.34 -4.88 -10.02
N TYR A 756 32.16 -3.84 -9.99
CA TYR A 756 32.36 -2.87 -11.06
C TYR A 756 33.84 -2.71 -11.40
N THR A 757 34.18 -2.64 -12.70
CA THR A 757 35.53 -2.27 -13.17
C THR A 757 35.47 -1.16 -14.20
N ARG A 758 36.44 -0.25 -14.17
CA ARG A 758 36.68 0.70 -15.25
C ARG A 758 38.08 0.51 -15.81
N THR A 759 38.19 0.29 -17.11
CA THR A 759 39.45 0.10 -17.82
C THR A 759 39.67 1.17 -18.88
N GLN A 760 40.94 1.41 -19.22
CA GLN A 760 41.38 2.24 -20.33
C GLN A 760 42.46 1.45 -21.06
N TYR A 761 42.31 1.21 -22.37
CA TYR A 761 43.19 0.28 -23.13
C TYR A 761 43.36 -1.10 -22.48
N ALA A 762 42.26 -1.68 -21.97
CA ALA A 762 42.23 -2.93 -21.21
C ALA A 762 43.01 -2.92 -19.87
N GLU A 763 43.61 -1.79 -19.47
CA GLU A 763 44.27 -1.62 -18.18
C GLU A 763 43.27 -1.15 -17.10
N PRO A 764 43.22 -1.78 -15.91
CA PRO A 764 42.28 -1.41 -14.85
C PRO A 764 42.67 -0.06 -14.21
N LEU A 765 41.74 0.88 -14.25
CA LEU A 765 41.86 2.18 -13.56
C LEU A 765 41.26 2.14 -12.15
N VAL A 766 40.09 1.51 -12.04
CA VAL A 766 39.32 1.42 -10.80
C VAL A 766 38.58 0.09 -10.77
N GLU A 767 38.59 -0.54 -9.60
CA GLU A 767 37.78 -1.70 -9.29
C GLU A 767 36.96 -1.41 -8.03
N SER A 768 35.70 -1.83 -7.99
CA SER A 768 34.83 -1.68 -6.85
C SER A 768 34.08 -2.97 -6.54
N ARG A 769 33.99 -3.32 -5.25
CA ARG A 769 33.14 -4.40 -4.73
C ARG A 769 32.10 -3.85 -3.77
N TYR A 770 30.92 -4.45 -3.75
CA TYR A 770 29.80 -4.03 -2.92
C TYR A 770 29.30 -5.19 -2.07
N LEU A 771 29.01 -4.91 -0.80
CA LEU A 771 28.32 -5.83 0.09
C LEU A 771 26.90 -5.33 0.32
N TYR A 772 25.97 -6.27 0.44
CA TYR A 772 24.57 -6.01 0.72
C TYR A 772 24.14 -6.78 1.96
N ASP A 773 23.10 -6.30 2.63
CA ASP A 773 22.38 -7.09 3.62
C ASP A 773 21.27 -7.93 2.97
N PRO A 774 20.62 -8.84 3.73
CA PRO A 774 19.58 -9.73 3.19
C PRO A 774 18.35 -9.00 2.64
N LEU A 775 18.12 -7.75 3.03
CA LEU A 775 17.04 -6.92 2.50
C LEU A 775 17.39 -6.27 1.16
N GLY A 776 18.66 -6.34 0.75
CA GLY A 776 19.15 -5.76 -0.50
C GLY A 776 19.69 -4.34 -0.34
N ARG A 777 19.90 -3.86 0.89
CA ARG A 777 20.50 -2.56 1.16
C ARG A 777 22.02 -2.69 1.13
N ARG A 778 22.73 -1.75 0.50
CA ARG A 778 24.20 -1.79 0.42
C ARG A 778 24.78 -1.50 1.80
N VAL A 779 25.61 -2.38 2.35
CA VAL A 779 26.29 -2.21 3.65
C VAL A 779 27.78 -1.87 3.53
N ALA A 780 28.41 -2.18 2.39
CA ALA A 780 29.80 -1.79 2.14
C ALA A 780 30.09 -1.48 0.67
N LYS A 781 31.08 -0.62 0.44
CA LYS A 781 31.74 -0.37 -0.84
C LYS A 781 33.25 -0.40 -0.62
N ARG A 782 33.95 -1.19 -1.41
CA ARG A 782 35.41 -1.37 -1.38
C ARG A 782 35.97 -0.92 -2.72
N VAL A 783 36.91 0.02 -2.75
CA VAL A 783 37.42 0.61 -4.00
C VAL A 783 38.94 0.46 -4.07
N TRP A 784 39.42 -0.14 -5.16
CA TRP A 784 40.83 -0.18 -5.53
C TRP A 784 41.07 0.80 -6.67
N ARG A 785 42.13 1.60 -6.56
CA ARG A 785 42.47 2.63 -7.56
C ARG A 785 43.86 2.38 -8.10
N ARG A 786 44.06 2.69 -9.38
CA ARG A 786 45.37 2.61 -10.01
C ARG A 786 46.29 3.67 -9.42
N GLU A 787 47.38 3.24 -8.81
CA GLU A 787 48.40 4.06 -8.17
C GLU A 787 49.80 3.56 -8.53
N ARG A 788 50.83 4.38 -8.32
CA ARG A 788 52.22 3.90 -8.41
C ARG A 788 52.53 3.08 -7.16
N ASP A 789 52.96 1.85 -7.36
CA ASP A 789 53.49 1.05 -6.26
C ASP A 789 54.91 1.48 -5.86
N LEU A 790 55.46 0.84 -4.84
CA LEU A 790 56.80 1.10 -4.30
C LEU A 790 57.94 0.83 -5.32
N THR A 791 57.65 0.14 -6.43
CA THR A 791 58.59 -0.13 -7.52
C THR A 791 58.42 0.81 -8.71
N GLY A 792 57.46 1.75 -8.64
CA GLY A 792 57.12 2.69 -9.70
C GLY A 792 56.17 2.14 -10.77
N TRP A 793 55.71 0.89 -10.64
CA TRP A 793 54.76 0.28 -11.55
C TRP A 793 53.33 0.75 -11.24
N MET A 794 52.54 0.97 -12.30
CA MET A 794 51.15 1.38 -12.18
C MET A 794 50.25 0.16 -12.02
N SER A 795 49.72 -0.07 -10.81
CA SER A 795 48.82 -1.18 -10.50
C SER A 795 47.68 -0.73 -9.59
N LEU A 796 46.65 -1.56 -9.41
CA LEU A 796 45.61 -1.28 -8.42
C LEU A 796 46.20 -1.31 -7.01
N SER A 797 45.69 -0.43 -6.14
CA SER A 797 46.13 -0.33 -4.75
C SER A 797 46.16 -1.68 -4.03
N ARG A 798 47.09 -1.90 -3.10
CA ARG A 798 47.16 -3.20 -2.40
C ARG A 798 45.97 -3.45 -1.46
N LYS A 799 45.44 -2.37 -0.88
CA LYS A 799 44.28 -2.39 0.01
C LYS A 799 43.15 -1.52 -0.59
N PRO A 800 41.88 -1.92 -0.43
CA PRO A 800 40.77 -1.08 -0.85
C PRO A 800 40.54 0.06 0.14
N GLU A 801 40.04 1.18 -0.38
CA GLU A 801 39.30 2.16 0.41
C GLU A 801 37.92 1.55 0.76
N VAL A 802 37.60 1.45 2.05
CA VAL A 802 36.33 0.86 2.52
C VAL A 802 35.38 1.96 3.00
N THR A 803 34.13 1.90 2.54
CA THR A 803 33.03 2.72 3.04
C THR A 803 31.90 1.80 3.48
N TRP A 804 31.48 1.94 4.73
CA TRP A 804 30.35 1.24 5.35
C TRP A 804 29.10 2.09 5.33
N TYR A 805 27.94 1.42 5.27
CA TYR A 805 26.62 2.03 5.16
C TYR A 805 25.68 1.40 6.18
N GLY A 806 25.20 2.20 7.13
CA GLY A 806 24.25 1.80 8.17
C GLY A 806 22.84 2.30 7.90
N TRP A 807 21.87 1.46 8.24
CA TRP A 807 20.46 1.64 7.90
C TRP A 807 19.56 1.63 9.14
N ASP A 808 18.40 2.27 9.02
CA ASP A 808 17.27 2.16 9.95
C ASP A 808 15.99 2.05 9.12
N GLY A 809 15.42 0.85 9.04
CA GLY A 809 14.44 0.51 8.02
C GLY A 809 15.00 0.79 6.61
N ASP A 810 14.30 1.56 5.79
CA ASP A 810 14.77 1.89 4.43
C ASP A 810 15.68 3.13 4.36
N ARG A 811 16.02 3.75 5.50
CA ARG A 811 16.79 5.00 5.54
C ARG A 811 18.28 4.74 5.74
N LEU A 812 19.12 5.33 4.89
CA LEU A 812 20.58 5.32 5.05
C LEU A 812 20.99 6.33 6.13
N THR A 813 21.14 5.89 7.37
CA THR A 813 21.42 6.75 8.52
C THR A 813 22.91 6.97 8.75
N THR A 814 23.78 6.08 8.29
CA THR A 814 25.22 6.16 8.54
C THR A 814 26.05 5.89 7.28
N ILE A 815 27.07 6.71 7.05
CA ILE A 815 28.16 6.46 6.09
C ILE A 815 29.48 6.58 6.85
N GLN A 816 30.29 5.53 6.87
CA GLN A 816 31.55 5.51 7.61
C GLN A 816 32.71 5.07 6.73
N ASN A 817 33.85 5.76 6.81
CA ASN A 817 35.14 5.30 6.32
C ASN A 817 36.18 5.40 7.45
N ASP A 818 37.44 5.10 7.15
CA ASP A 818 38.53 5.11 8.15
C ASP A 818 38.82 6.49 8.77
N ARG A 819 38.36 7.58 8.13
CA ARG A 819 38.60 8.96 8.54
C ARG A 819 37.35 9.63 9.12
N THR A 820 36.21 9.45 8.47
CA THR A 820 34.96 10.15 8.82
C THR A 820 33.77 9.20 8.97
N ARG A 821 32.90 9.54 9.90
CA ARG A 821 31.57 8.95 10.10
C ARG A 821 30.53 10.07 9.97
N ILE A 822 29.66 9.90 8.98
CA ILE A 822 28.57 10.81 8.66
C ILE A 822 27.28 10.13 9.09
N GLN A 823 26.48 10.81 9.91
CA GLN A 823 25.17 10.34 10.31
C GLN A 823 24.09 11.33 9.86
N THR A 824 23.07 10.81 9.21
CA THR A 824 21.95 11.59 8.68
C THR A 824 20.70 11.27 9.47
N VAL A 825 20.12 12.30 10.07
CA VAL A 825 18.84 12.20 10.76
C VAL A 825 17.75 12.70 9.84
N TYR A 826 16.73 11.88 9.66
CA TYR A 826 15.59 12.17 8.81
C TYR A 826 14.42 12.71 9.61
N GLN A 827 13.51 13.38 8.90
CA GLN A 827 12.19 13.65 9.42
C GLN A 827 11.48 12.31 9.71
N PRO A 828 10.69 12.19 10.80
CA PRO A 828 9.94 10.98 11.11
C PRO A 828 9.09 10.54 9.91
N GLY A 829 9.11 9.24 9.59
CA GLY A 829 8.32 8.67 8.49
C GLY A 829 8.67 9.19 7.09
N SER A 830 9.82 9.84 6.90
CA SER A 830 10.20 10.49 5.65
C SER A 830 11.65 10.22 5.25
N PHE A 831 11.97 10.45 3.97
CA PHE A 831 13.32 10.48 3.42
C PHE A 831 13.92 11.89 3.35
N THR A 832 13.23 12.89 3.89
CA THR A 832 13.72 14.27 4.00
C THR A 832 14.80 14.36 5.08
N PRO A 833 16.07 14.61 4.73
CA PRO A 833 17.12 14.79 5.73
C PRO A 833 16.91 16.11 6.49
N LEU A 834 17.09 16.07 7.81
CA LEU A 834 17.01 17.25 8.68
C LEU A 834 18.40 17.76 9.06
N ILE A 835 19.23 16.88 9.60
CA ILE A 835 20.60 17.21 9.97
C ILE A 835 21.54 16.12 9.48
N ARG A 836 22.79 16.54 9.20
CA ARG A 836 23.90 15.65 8.93
C ARG A 836 25.01 16.00 9.92
N VAL A 837 25.41 15.03 10.73
CA VAL A 837 26.50 15.16 11.70
C VAL A 837 27.71 14.42 11.16
N GLU A 838 28.87 15.07 11.13
CA GLU A 838 30.13 14.50 10.66
C GLU A 838 31.13 14.46 11.82
N THR A 839 31.70 13.28 12.07
CA THR A 839 32.63 13.01 13.17
C THR A 839 33.86 12.29 12.65
N ALA A 840 35.02 12.48 13.29
CA ALA A 840 36.24 11.76 12.95
C ALA A 840 36.19 10.32 13.50
N THR A 841 36.43 9.32 12.65
CA THR A 841 36.38 7.89 13.04
C THR A 841 37.42 7.57 14.12
N GLY A 842 38.61 8.17 14.04
CA GLY A 842 39.71 7.95 15.00
C GLY A 842 39.52 8.63 16.35
N GLU A 843 38.69 9.67 16.47
CA GLU A 843 38.32 10.26 17.76
C GLU A 843 37.28 9.39 18.48
N GLN A 844 36.48 8.62 17.74
CA GLN A 844 35.50 7.69 18.31
C GLN A 844 36.13 6.41 18.90
N ALA A 845 37.23 5.92 18.31
CA ALA A 845 38.04 4.86 18.93
C ALA A 845 38.61 5.26 20.30
N LYS A 846 38.68 6.57 20.60
CA LYS A 846 39.06 7.10 21.92
C LYS A 846 37.88 7.27 22.88
N THR A 847 36.64 7.41 22.39
CA THR A 847 35.42 7.53 23.21
C THR A 847 34.71 6.20 23.47
N GLN A 848 35.08 5.10 22.81
CA GLN A 848 34.81 3.75 23.30
C GLN A 848 35.72 3.46 24.51
N ARG A 849 35.54 4.19 25.63
CA ARG A 849 36.13 3.80 26.91
C ARG A 849 35.49 2.47 27.30
N ARG A 850 36.29 1.41 27.26
CA ARG A 850 35.98 0.16 27.96
C ARG A 850 35.94 0.49 29.45
N SER A 851 34.97 -0.05 30.19
CA SER A 851 34.94 0.13 31.64
C SER A 851 36.24 -0.41 32.24
N LEU A 852 36.60 0.07 33.43
CA LEU A 852 37.77 -0.41 34.16
C LEU A 852 37.68 -1.94 34.38
N ALA A 853 36.46 -2.46 34.58
CA ALA A 853 36.20 -3.90 34.66
C ALA A 853 36.51 -4.62 33.34
N ASP A 854 35.97 -4.14 32.21
CA ASP A 854 36.21 -4.73 30.89
C ASP A 854 37.69 -4.70 30.50
N ALA A 855 38.38 -3.61 30.84
CA ALA A 855 39.81 -3.45 30.59
C ALA A 855 40.64 -4.47 31.40
N LEU A 856 40.32 -4.66 32.68
CA LEU A 856 41.03 -5.58 33.57
C LEU A 856 40.70 -7.07 33.31
N GLN A 857 39.48 -7.38 32.85
CA GLN A 857 39.10 -8.75 32.46
C GLN A 857 39.78 -9.21 31.18
N GLN A 858 40.08 -8.27 30.27
CA GLN A 858 40.83 -8.52 29.06
C GLN A 858 42.35 -8.52 29.27
N SER A 859 42.86 -7.87 30.32
CA SER A 859 44.29 -7.88 30.67
C SER A 859 44.72 -9.07 31.54
N GLY A 860 43.87 -10.11 31.65
CA GLY A 860 44.05 -11.22 32.59
C GLY A 860 45.24 -12.15 32.30
N GLY A 861 46.23 -12.10 33.20
CA GLY A 861 47.19 -13.16 33.55
C GLY A 861 48.37 -13.39 32.59
N GLU A 862 49.56 -13.70 33.14
CA GLU A 862 50.78 -14.05 32.36
C GLU A 862 50.57 -15.18 31.33
N ASP A 863 49.44 -15.92 31.42
CA ASP A 863 49.06 -17.02 30.54
C ASP A 863 47.93 -16.71 29.53
N GLY A 864 47.47 -15.45 29.42
CA GLY A 864 46.63 -14.98 28.30
C GLY A 864 45.18 -15.52 28.24
N GLY A 865 44.61 -15.97 29.36
CA GLY A 865 43.20 -16.39 29.46
C GLY A 865 42.27 -15.25 29.89
N SER A 866 41.10 -15.10 29.24
CA SER A 866 40.08 -14.13 29.67
C SER A 866 39.54 -14.45 31.06
N VAL A 867 39.67 -13.53 32.02
CA VAL A 867 39.17 -13.72 33.39
C VAL A 867 37.78 -13.09 33.51
N VAL A 868 36.79 -13.86 33.97
CA VAL A 868 35.45 -13.33 34.27
C VAL A 868 35.39 -12.93 35.74
N PHE A 869 35.16 -11.66 36.03
CA PHE A 869 35.02 -11.17 37.40
C PHE A 869 33.63 -11.47 37.97
N PRO A 870 33.52 -11.79 39.27
CA PRO A 870 32.22 -11.87 39.95
C PRO A 870 31.47 -10.53 39.87
N PRO A 871 30.13 -10.52 39.82
CA PRO A 871 29.33 -9.28 39.69
C PRO A 871 29.63 -8.22 40.75
N VAL A 872 29.95 -8.65 41.97
CA VAL A 872 30.33 -7.76 43.08
C VAL A 872 31.63 -7.00 42.77
N LEU A 873 32.61 -7.67 42.16
CA LEU A 873 33.88 -7.06 41.79
C LEU A 873 33.73 -6.09 40.61
N VAL A 874 32.87 -6.42 39.63
CA VAL A 874 32.52 -5.52 38.53
C VAL A 874 31.86 -4.25 39.08
N GLN A 875 30.89 -4.37 39.98
CA GLN A 875 30.25 -3.21 40.62
C GLN A 875 31.23 -2.34 41.43
N MET A 876 32.19 -2.97 42.13
CA MET A 876 33.23 -2.23 42.85
C MET A 876 34.18 -1.48 41.90
N LEU A 877 34.55 -2.09 40.77
CA LEU A 877 35.39 -1.47 39.74
C LEU A 877 34.65 -0.34 39.01
N ASP A 878 33.38 -0.51 38.67
CA ASP A 878 32.54 0.52 38.05
C ASP A 878 32.34 1.72 38.99
N ARG A 879 32.17 1.46 40.30
CA ARG A 879 32.10 2.49 41.32
C ARG A 879 33.43 3.23 41.45
N LEU A 880 34.56 2.51 41.52
CA LEU A 880 35.88 3.12 41.59
C LEU A 880 36.17 3.96 40.33
N GLU A 881 35.81 3.47 39.14
CA GLU A 881 35.94 4.22 37.89
C GLU A 881 35.13 5.52 37.94
N SER A 882 33.88 5.47 38.42
CA SER A 882 33.03 6.66 38.59
C SER A 882 33.61 7.65 39.60
N GLU A 883 34.19 7.16 40.70
CA GLU A 883 34.85 7.97 41.73
C GLU A 883 36.15 8.64 41.22
N ILE A 884 36.94 7.94 40.40
CA ILE A 884 38.14 8.48 39.77
C ILE A 884 37.77 9.55 38.73
N LEU A 885 36.74 9.31 37.91
CA LEU A 885 36.26 10.28 36.91
C LEU A 885 35.73 11.58 37.52
N THR A 886 35.33 11.54 38.79
CA THR A 886 34.86 12.69 39.56
C THR A 886 35.91 13.26 40.52
N ASP A 887 37.15 12.78 40.42
CA ASP A 887 38.33 13.19 41.19
C ASP A 887 38.15 13.05 42.72
N ARG A 888 37.34 12.07 43.14
CA ARG A 888 36.93 11.85 44.54
C ARG A 888 36.80 10.37 44.85
N VAL A 889 37.91 9.74 45.23
CA VAL A 889 37.91 8.34 45.70
C VAL A 889 37.44 8.25 47.16
N SER A 890 36.37 7.49 47.41
CA SER A 890 35.76 7.31 48.73
C SER A 890 36.67 6.55 49.70
N GLU A 891 36.49 6.73 51.02
CA GLU A 891 37.29 6.01 52.03
C GLU A 891 37.17 4.48 51.89
N GLU A 892 35.99 3.99 51.53
CA GLU A 892 35.75 2.57 51.35
C GLU A 892 36.53 2.03 50.14
N SER A 893 36.54 2.75 49.01
CA SER A 893 37.37 2.40 47.85
C SER A 893 38.87 2.50 48.15
N ARG A 894 39.30 3.47 48.97
CA ARG A 894 40.71 3.57 49.43
C ARG A 894 41.13 2.40 50.31
N ARG A 895 40.27 1.98 51.25
CA ARG A 895 40.54 0.80 52.09
C ARG A 895 40.60 -0.48 51.27
N TRP A 896 39.69 -0.61 50.30
CA TRP A 896 39.70 -1.73 49.37
C TRP A 896 40.98 -1.77 48.52
N LEU A 897 41.36 -0.65 47.90
CA LEU A 897 42.61 -0.54 47.14
C LEU A 897 43.84 -0.85 48.01
N ALA A 898 43.89 -0.35 49.25
CA ALA A 898 44.97 -0.65 50.18
C ALA A 898 45.04 -2.15 50.54
N SER A 899 43.89 -2.84 50.64
CA SER A 899 43.85 -4.30 50.84
C SER A 899 44.41 -5.07 49.65
N CYS A 900 44.36 -4.48 48.46
CA CYS A 900 44.98 -4.99 47.24
C CYS A 900 46.44 -4.53 47.05
N GLY A 901 47.03 -3.82 48.03
CA GLY A 901 48.40 -3.30 47.96
C GLY A 901 48.56 -2.03 47.10
N LEU A 902 47.47 -1.36 46.74
CA LEU A 902 47.45 -0.18 45.88
C LEU A 902 47.17 1.09 46.71
N THR A 903 47.92 2.16 46.43
CA THR A 903 47.72 3.48 47.06
C THR A 903 47.25 4.50 46.03
N VAL A 904 46.19 5.25 46.34
CA VAL A 904 45.67 6.32 45.48
C VAL A 904 46.63 7.50 45.53
N ALA A 905 47.28 7.82 44.41
CA ALA A 905 48.05 9.05 44.24
C ALA A 905 47.12 10.24 43.98
N GLN A 906 47.48 11.43 44.47
CA GLN A 906 46.77 12.68 44.20
C GLN A 906 47.03 13.21 42.81
#